data_AF-A0A1B4FSR2-F1
#
_entry.id   AF-A0A1B4FSR2-F1
#
_cell.length_a   1.000
_cell.length_b   1.000
_cell.length_c   1.000
_cell.angle_alpha   90.00
_cell.angle_beta   90.00
_cell.angle_gamma   90.00
#
_symmetry.space_group_name_H-M   'P 1'
#
loop_
_entity.id
_entity.type
_entity.pdbx_description
1 polymer ?
#
loop_
_entity_poly.entity_id
_entity_poly.type
_entity_poly.pdbx_seq_one_letter_code
_entity_poly.pdbx_strand_id
1 'polypeptide(L)'
;MVKTFYITAAPVGAVPKFLDPLEPKFIPDALLGLLPADTREATTNALAANGWEAIPAGGIVREHGFDAPIDMAEYDGAREAASVQDALRQNGWTPNGAVWHRTSISPSLAQPPLITRTTLERLSSTELVRQIVLQLTTFGWTATDDGHLTWTHDRIHTYLSPDFVERIRADNAAVLDSLFENGWRICGAGYWQPGKARSPYLPITADGIVEASREALREGAAAVHLHTRATDDQATLAIPGLNAPISIGSQRNHIVLEDYDHIMPALLDLEPSAILNLSTSARGDRRASQSPLRRAHLKRYGHAQLAPDVASFSPGPVVFQAGGGYDNPNAFLADQLTHFADVGVRPEIEVFNHTIVENSITLYQSPLVKAGVPVLFMLVAAVDQHHRDPVSGDTSDDSLIDVPTRKAIAKLLQAGTDDAHEKAVELAATQLRPTVDKLRDNFPSCKISLLLPGPFQAMLVDVAIALDLDGIRVGLEDALNVFDTRVPGGVRKACGTGDQVRWLRLELERRGIGIVDAETLRDELGMSRPDVALFRQAEAALAHYPADERLVSADTILDALRPIVDTYRKIEDRLASHLARSASLPTDPAALAEHVFTAARSFGVTIRSFVEELDRYEDHEYLVARYIQIPQALNFARELLVPRGHSIDAYDRALEDYARPGKTVTRDNASYSVRIDQFKPLPLRCLEYLVGIPCRYNSDYSNVVNLGLRQSPRYSATMALLYHALRELTLELRDRSNASHKACGPVWTLLETSAAANEPPVRRDITPDDLPAAIDSADWVVLPSTPTTNYPLGLKLSNGMAQLFHGFVAQIAADPTLRPPKQAPRDTPLRLLAITHSGRRDDGETVIEASMLHNRFALNADPAGSYFSQESQLIYERLMLPRLVDKPAKLAYTDRQLVRRDTAGFPLYQDGSRARRIKPEQIERLPFLKCFAHSSGIATAQQLDVQTCRDGERLGLTSDELRTFFDRALFVSFGSAADIHLDWLGTSVVDVTAFNDVRSLAGTTSRHYVIQPGEHADVLQHCLVHTQPADYRYDHATPIWQEGPQGKIVARLTGVFLLDDHARLDDGHSIRRYLAASPLWLRQWIARFHDAPADTGAHAILGELQSSMIDYRASANQMTRRALA
;
A
#
# COMPACT_ATOMS: atom_id res chain seq x y z
N MET A 1 25.34 -3.93 -10.41
CA MET A 1 24.03 -3.52 -9.84
C MET A 1 23.97 -2.01 -9.85
N VAL A 2 22.80 -1.43 -10.10
CA VAL A 2 22.57 0.01 -10.01
C VAL A 2 22.52 0.40 -8.53
N LYS A 3 22.93 1.63 -8.16
CA LYS A 3 22.92 2.15 -6.78
C LYS A 3 21.47 2.21 -6.23
N THR A 4 21.31 1.89 -4.95
CA THR A 4 20.07 2.09 -4.19
C THR A 4 20.36 2.70 -2.82
N PHE A 5 19.34 3.33 -2.22
CA PHE A 5 19.33 3.74 -0.81
C PHE A 5 18.06 3.23 -0.12
N TYR A 6 18.11 2.95 1.17
CA TYR A 6 16.89 2.92 1.98
C TYR A 6 16.61 4.29 2.60
N ILE A 7 15.33 4.63 2.75
CA ILE A 7 14.92 5.91 3.35
C ILE A 7 14.41 5.68 4.78
N THR A 8 14.92 6.47 5.73
CA THR A 8 14.41 6.57 7.09
C THR A 8 13.58 7.84 7.24
N ALA A 9 12.35 7.72 7.74
CA ALA A 9 11.45 8.84 8.01
C ALA A 9 11.43 9.20 9.51
N ALA A 10 11.64 10.47 9.86
CA ALA A 10 11.66 10.94 11.25
C ALA A 10 10.55 11.99 11.52
N PRO A 11 9.28 11.57 11.73
CA PRO A 11 8.13 12.47 11.71
C PRO A 11 7.96 13.41 12.91
N VAL A 12 8.58 13.12 14.07
CA VAL A 12 8.25 13.80 15.34
C VAL A 12 9.42 14.58 15.91
N GLY A 13 10.53 13.91 16.18
CA GLY A 13 11.70 14.49 16.80
C GLY A 13 11.49 15.12 18.18
N ALA A 14 12.51 15.86 18.61
CA ALA A 14 12.58 16.42 19.96
C ALA A 14 12.49 17.95 20.06
N VAL A 15 12.83 18.67 18.99
CA VAL A 15 12.93 20.14 18.97
C VAL A 15 11.71 20.85 18.40
N PRO A 16 11.21 20.48 17.20
CA PRO A 16 10.14 21.25 16.60
C PRO A 16 8.85 21.16 17.43
N LYS A 17 7.97 22.15 17.31
CA LYS A 17 6.66 22.14 17.99
C LYS A 17 5.52 22.25 16.99
N PHE A 18 4.39 21.68 17.35
CA PHE A 18 3.14 21.93 16.66
C PHE A 18 2.69 23.38 16.90
N LEU A 19 2.15 24.01 15.85
CA LEU A 19 1.47 25.30 15.91
C LEU A 19 0.13 25.17 15.20
N ASP A 20 -0.96 25.31 15.94
CA ASP A 20 -2.30 25.19 15.36
C ASP A 20 -2.54 26.32 14.34
N PRO A 21 -2.87 26.02 13.07
CA PRO A 21 -3.16 27.05 12.07
C PRO A 21 -4.38 27.91 12.44
N LEU A 22 -5.33 27.38 13.22
CA LEU A 22 -6.57 28.04 13.61
C LEU A 22 -6.50 28.80 14.94
N GLU A 23 -5.31 28.97 15.52
CA GLU A 23 -5.12 29.92 16.61
C GLU A 23 -4.88 31.36 16.11
N PRO A 24 -5.26 32.38 16.89
CA PRO A 24 -4.80 33.74 16.66
C PRO A 24 -3.28 33.82 16.60
N LYS A 25 -2.75 34.56 15.63
CA LYS A 25 -1.28 34.78 15.47
C LYS A 25 -0.82 36.13 15.97
N PHE A 26 -1.73 37.06 16.25
CA PHE A 26 -1.41 38.38 16.79
C PHE A 26 -2.43 38.76 17.85
N ILE A 27 -1.95 39.33 18.97
CA ILE A 27 -2.78 39.83 20.05
C ILE A 27 -2.47 41.33 20.19
N PRO A 28 -3.44 42.22 19.90
CA PRO A 28 -3.28 43.65 20.14
C PRO A 28 -3.00 43.96 21.62
N ASP A 29 -2.08 44.89 21.89
CA ASP A 29 -1.73 45.30 23.25
C ASP A 29 -2.95 45.80 24.05
N ALA A 30 -3.91 46.43 23.36
CA ALA A 30 -5.17 46.87 23.94
C ALA A 30 -5.97 45.73 24.61
N LEU A 31 -5.96 44.51 24.03
CA LEU A 31 -6.69 43.37 24.60
C LEU A 31 -6.02 42.84 25.86
N LEU A 32 -4.69 42.82 25.91
CA LEU A 32 -3.93 42.46 27.11
C LEU A 32 -3.99 43.56 28.17
N GLY A 33 -4.05 44.83 27.75
CA GLY A 33 -4.21 45.99 28.60
C GLY A 33 -5.51 46.01 29.41
N LEU A 34 -6.52 45.20 29.04
CA LEU A 34 -7.77 45.02 29.77
C LEU A 34 -7.65 44.09 30.99
N LEU A 35 -6.66 43.19 30.98
CA LEU A 35 -6.46 42.25 32.06
C LEU A 35 -5.91 42.97 33.31
N PRO A 36 -6.29 42.51 34.53
CA PRO A 36 -5.63 42.94 35.76
C PRO A 36 -4.12 42.77 35.69
N ALA A 37 -3.34 43.62 36.37
CA ALA A 37 -1.88 43.68 36.23
C ALA A 37 -1.20 42.31 36.39
N ASP A 38 -1.54 41.57 37.45
CA ASP A 38 -0.98 40.25 37.76
C ASP A 38 -1.32 39.22 36.67
N THR A 39 -2.59 39.19 36.23
CA THR A 39 -3.07 38.30 35.16
C THR A 39 -2.42 38.64 33.81
N ARG A 40 -2.26 39.93 33.51
CA ARG A 40 -1.59 40.42 32.31
C ARG A 40 -0.13 39.98 32.30
N GLU A 41 0.60 40.18 33.39
CA GLU A 41 2.01 39.77 33.50
C GLU A 41 2.15 38.25 33.35
N ALA A 42 1.32 37.47 34.03
CA ALA A 42 1.30 36.01 33.90
C ALA A 42 1.03 35.58 32.45
N THR A 43 0.08 36.23 31.78
CA THR A 43 -0.31 35.95 30.39
C THR A 43 0.83 36.29 29.43
N THR A 44 1.43 37.48 29.52
CA THR A 44 2.54 37.88 28.63
C THR A 44 3.78 37.02 28.84
N ASN A 45 4.08 36.64 30.09
CA ASN A 45 5.19 35.73 30.39
C ASN A 45 4.94 34.33 29.82
N ALA A 46 3.71 33.81 29.95
CA ALA A 46 3.33 32.52 29.36
C ALA A 46 3.37 32.54 27.83
N LEU A 47 2.92 33.62 27.19
CA LEU A 47 3.04 33.83 25.75
C LEU A 47 4.51 33.85 25.32
N ALA A 48 5.36 34.65 25.98
CA ALA A 48 6.78 34.76 25.67
C ALA A 48 7.52 33.42 25.83
N ALA A 49 7.22 32.66 26.89
CA ALA A 49 7.76 31.31 27.09
C ALA A 49 7.37 30.32 25.96
N ASN A 50 6.28 30.61 25.25
CA ASN A 50 5.80 29.85 24.11
C ASN A 50 6.17 30.49 22.75
N GLY A 51 7.16 31.40 22.75
CA GLY A 51 7.74 31.95 21.54
C GLY A 51 6.96 33.10 20.92
N TRP A 52 6.01 33.71 21.65
CA TRP A 52 5.41 34.97 21.24
C TRP A 52 6.37 36.13 21.49
N GLU A 53 6.43 37.07 20.56
CA GLU A 53 7.35 38.20 20.59
C GLU A 53 6.56 39.51 20.70
N ALA A 54 6.97 40.39 21.60
CA ALA A 54 6.43 41.75 21.67
C ALA A 54 6.90 42.53 20.44
N ILE A 55 5.99 43.23 19.79
CA ILE A 55 6.23 43.91 18.52
C ILE A 55 5.58 45.31 18.50
N PRO A 56 6.22 46.29 17.83
CA PRO A 56 5.65 47.62 17.69
C PRO A 56 4.51 47.63 16.66
N ALA A 57 3.82 48.77 16.56
CA ALA A 57 2.83 49.01 15.51
C ALA A 57 3.46 48.99 14.10
N GLY A 58 2.63 48.79 13.08
CA GLY A 58 3.05 48.88 11.68
C GLY A 58 3.00 47.57 10.89
N GLY A 59 2.78 46.44 11.56
CA GLY A 59 2.50 45.18 10.87
C GLY A 59 1.09 45.13 10.30
N ILE A 60 0.80 44.07 9.52
CA ILE A 60 -0.48 43.86 8.87
C ILE A 60 -1.13 42.54 9.27
N VAL A 61 -2.45 42.52 9.40
CA VAL A 61 -3.24 41.32 9.71
C VAL A 61 -4.34 41.09 8.67
N ARG A 62 -4.57 39.82 8.34
CA ARG A 62 -5.80 39.33 7.73
C ARG A 62 -6.52 38.45 8.73
N GLU A 63 -7.61 38.95 9.27
CA GLU A 63 -8.40 38.30 10.32
C GLU A 63 -9.89 38.22 9.95
N HIS A 64 -10.53 37.07 10.21
CA HIS A 64 -11.97 36.86 10.10
C HIS A 64 -12.41 35.67 10.97
N GLY A 65 -13.52 35.82 11.70
CA GLY A 65 -14.13 34.73 12.48
C GLY A 65 -13.57 34.51 13.89
N PHE A 66 -12.74 35.43 14.41
CA PHE A 66 -12.06 35.30 15.71
C PHE A 66 -12.58 36.24 16.82
N ASP A 67 -13.50 37.15 16.52
CA ASP A 67 -13.98 38.11 17.51
C ASP A 67 -14.88 37.45 18.56
N ALA A 68 -14.76 37.89 19.82
CA ALA A 68 -15.63 37.56 20.95
C ALA A 68 -16.09 38.84 21.67
N PRO A 69 -17.27 38.88 22.30
CA PRO A 69 -17.64 40.00 23.17
C PRO A 69 -16.69 40.07 24.37
N ILE A 70 -16.40 41.28 24.85
CA ILE A 70 -15.61 41.54 26.05
C ILE A 70 -16.54 42.14 27.10
N ASP A 71 -16.83 41.42 28.19
CA ASP A 71 -17.55 41.98 29.32
C ASP A 71 -16.58 42.51 30.37
N MET A 72 -16.55 43.83 30.55
CA MET A 72 -15.68 44.48 31.53
C MET A 72 -16.01 44.09 32.98
N ALA A 73 -17.20 43.53 33.24
CA ALA A 73 -17.56 43.02 34.56
C ALA A 73 -16.73 41.78 34.97
N GLU A 74 -16.10 41.08 34.03
CA GLU A 74 -15.25 39.92 34.30
C GLU A 74 -13.86 40.30 34.85
N TYR A 75 -13.46 41.56 34.71
CA TYR A 75 -12.13 42.05 35.03
C TYR A 75 -12.23 43.11 36.14
N ASP A 76 -12.45 42.64 37.37
CA ASP A 76 -12.56 43.47 38.59
C ASP A 76 -11.31 44.36 38.75
N GLY A 77 -11.46 45.66 38.46
CA GLY A 77 -10.42 46.67 38.69
C GLY A 77 -9.91 47.41 37.45
N ALA A 78 -10.25 47.00 36.22
CA ALA A 78 -9.87 47.73 35.00
C ALA A 78 -10.85 48.88 34.64
N ARG A 79 -11.39 49.57 35.66
CA ARG A 79 -12.17 50.80 35.42
C ARG A 79 -11.22 51.93 35.01
N GLU A 80 -11.34 52.33 33.74
CA GLU A 80 -11.02 53.67 33.20
C GLU A 80 -9.55 54.01 32.89
N ALA A 81 -8.79 53.12 32.24
CA ALA A 81 -7.66 53.60 31.44
C ALA A 81 -8.19 54.17 30.12
N ALA A 82 -8.33 55.50 30.03
CA ALA A 82 -8.80 56.19 28.81
C ALA A 82 -8.01 55.75 27.55
N SER A 83 -6.71 55.48 27.70
CA SER A 83 -5.84 54.98 26.64
C SER A 83 -6.29 53.62 26.06
N VAL A 84 -6.82 52.72 26.88
CA VAL A 84 -7.28 51.38 26.44
C VAL A 84 -8.61 51.49 25.71
N GLN A 85 -9.54 52.35 26.18
CA GLN A 85 -10.82 52.57 25.50
C GLN A 85 -10.64 53.20 24.12
N ASP A 86 -9.71 54.16 24.00
CA ASP A 86 -9.40 54.77 22.72
C ASP A 86 -8.73 53.78 21.77
N ALA A 87 -7.81 52.95 22.26
CA ALA A 87 -7.21 51.88 21.47
C ALA A 87 -8.24 50.83 21.01
N LEU A 88 -9.21 50.46 21.86
CA LEU A 88 -10.32 49.58 21.49
C LEU A 88 -11.15 50.18 20.35
N ARG A 89 -11.56 51.45 20.47
CA ARG A 89 -12.31 52.14 19.40
C ARG A 89 -11.52 52.22 18.10
N GLN A 90 -10.23 52.55 18.18
CA GLN A 90 -9.33 52.59 17.02
C GLN A 90 -9.21 51.22 16.34
N ASN A 91 -9.25 50.13 17.12
CA ASN A 91 -9.23 48.75 16.62
C ASN A 91 -10.62 48.22 16.20
N GLY A 92 -11.64 49.08 16.17
CA GLY A 92 -12.98 48.78 15.65
C GLY A 92 -13.97 48.20 16.66
N TRP A 93 -13.72 48.36 17.96
CA TRP A 93 -14.62 47.94 19.04
C TRP A 93 -15.54 49.06 19.48
N THR A 94 -16.81 48.72 19.73
CA THR A 94 -17.84 49.65 20.21
C THR A 94 -18.41 49.18 21.56
N PRO A 95 -18.53 50.09 22.54
CA PRO A 95 -19.12 49.75 23.84
C PRO A 95 -20.65 49.72 23.77
N ASN A 96 -21.24 48.80 24.52
CA ASN A 96 -22.66 48.73 24.85
C ASN A 96 -22.80 48.40 26.34
N GLY A 97 -22.87 49.43 27.18
CA GLY A 97 -22.77 49.27 28.63
C GLY A 97 -21.38 48.80 29.06
N ALA A 98 -21.31 47.72 29.84
CA ALA A 98 -20.04 47.08 30.24
C ALA A 98 -19.45 46.18 29.15
N VAL A 99 -20.21 45.89 28.08
CA VAL A 99 -19.82 44.92 27.05
C VAL A 99 -19.29 45.64 25.81
N TRP A 100 -18.12 45.24 25.34
CA TRP A 100 -17.57 45.66 24.04
C TRP A 100 -17.77 44.57 23.00
N HIS A 101 -18.08 44.99 21.78
CA HIS A 101 -18.17 44.10 20.62
C HIS A 101 -17.56 44.79 19.40
N ARG A 102 -17.01 44.01 18.48
CA ARG A 102 -16.42 44.55 17.25
C ARG A 102 -17.51 44.82 16.21
N THR A 103 -17.56 46.05 15.70
CA THR A 103 -18.48 46.44 14.60
C THR A 103 -17.75 46.63 13.29
N SER A 104 -16.42 46.75 13.32
CA SER A 104 -15.58 46.69 12.11
C SER A 104 -15.53 45.26 11.57
N ILE A 105 -16.06 45.05 10.36
CA ILE A 105 -16.10 43.75 9.70
C ILE A 105 -15.04 43.71 8.61
N SER A 106 -14.09 42.78 8.74
CA SER A 106 -13.16 42.41 7.66
C SER A 106 -13.89 41.61 6.58
N PRO A 107 -13.43 41.64 5.30
CA PRO A 107 -14.03 40.83 4.23
C PRO A 107 -14.16 39.36 4.64
N SER A 108 -15.29 38.73 4.31
CA SER A 108 -15.54 37.32 4.62
C SER A 108 -14.65 36.36 3.81
N LEU A 109 -14.67 35.07 4.17
CA LEU A 109 -13.96 34.00 3.46
C LEU A 109 -14.88 33.24 2.50
N ALA A 110 -15.89 33.92 1.93
CA ALA A 110 -16.80 33.32 0.95
C ALA A 110 -16.05 32.83 -0.31
N GLN A 111 -14.90 33.45 -0.63
CA GLN A 111 -13.91 32.93 -1.55
C GLN A 111 -12.56 32.79 -0.81
N PRO A 112 -11.77 31.74 -1.07
CA PRO A 112 -10.45 31.55 -0.47
C PRO A 112 -9.53 32.75 -0.73
N PRO A 113 -8.90 33.34 0.30
CA PRO A 113 -7.84 34.32 0.12
C PRO A 113 -6.70 33.73 -0.75
N LEU A 114 -6.27 34.48 -1.76
CA LEU A 114 -5.26 34.05 -2.73
C LEU A 114 -4.20 35.14 -2.91
N ILE A 115 -2.93 34.77 -2.73
CA ILE A 115 -1.78 35.58 -3.15
C ILE A 115 -1.16 34.89 -4.35
N THR A 116 -1.31 35.47 -5.54
CA THR A 116 -0.85 34.84 -6.77
C THR A 116 0.67 34.79 -6.87
N ARG A 117 1.16 33.81 -7.61
CA ARG A 117 2.57 33.68 -8.00
C ARG A 117 3.09 34.97 -8.62
N THR A 118 2.32 35.56 -9.52
CA THR A 118 2.66 36.82 -10.20
C THR A 118 2.79 38.00 -9.24
N THR A 119 2.04 38.03 -8.14
CA THR A 119 2.19 39.05 -7.09
C THR A 119 3.48 38.85 -6.30
N LEU A 120 3.84 37.61 -5.97
CA LEU A 120 5.10 37.30 -5.27
C LEU A 120 6.33 37.59 -6.15
N GLU A 121 6.28 37.26 -7.44
CA GLU A 121 7.37 37.49 -8.40
C GLU A 121 7.64 38.97 -8.71
N ARG A 122 6.74 39.89 -8.30
CA ARG A 122 6.99 41.34 -8.38
C ARG A 122 8.01 41.84 -7.37
N LEU A 123 8.32 41.03 -6.35
CA LEU A 123 9.38 41.33 -5.39
C LEU A 123 10.75 40.96 -6.00
N SER A 124 11.68 41.89 -5.95
CA SER A 124 13.03 41.73 -6.48
C SER A 124 13.90 40.84 -5.59
N SER A 125 13.68 40.88 -4.28
CA SER A 125 14.41 40.07 -3.30
C SER A 125 13.84 38.65 -3.17
N THR A 126 14.53 37.66 -3.74
CA THR A 126 14.18 36.25 -3.58
C THR A 126 14.16 35.81 -2.12
N GLU A 127 15.03 36.38 -1.28
CA GLU A 127 15.05 36.09 0.15
C GLU A 127 13.79 36.59 0.86
N LEU A 128 13.30 37.78 0.51
CA LEU A 128 12.04 38.29 1.03
C LEU A 128 10.86 37.40 0.62
N VAL A 129 10.83 36.97 -0.66
CA VAL A 129 9.81 36.03 -1.16
C VAL A 129 9.82 34.73 -0.35
N ARG A 130 10.99 34.12 -0.14
CA ARG A 130 11.11 32.89 0.67
C ARG A 130 10.58 33.09 2.08
N GLN A 131 10.94 34.19 2.73
CA GLN A 131 10.49 34.47 4.09
C GLN A 131 8.97 34.68 4.16
N ILE A 132 8.36 35.36 3.18
CA ILE A 132 6.90 35.51 3.10
C ILE A 132 6.24 34.13 2.91
N VAL A 133 6.70 33.34 1.95
CA VAL A 133 6.16 32.00 1.69
C VAL A 133 6.28 31.12 2.94
N LEU A 134 7.45 31.09 3.57
CA LEU A 134 7.68 30.30 4.78
C LEU A 134 6.81 30.79 5.94
N GLN A 135 6.65 32.10 6.12
CA GLN A 135 5.82 32.65 7.19
C GLN A 135 4.35 32.27 7.00
N LEU A 136 3.81 32.45 5.79
CA LEU A 136 2.43 32.13 5.48
C LEU A 136 2.17 30.62 5.56
N THR A 137 3.05 29.81 5.01
CA THR A 137 2.92 28.34 5.07
C THR A 137 3.13 27.79 6.48
N THR A 138 3.87 28.49 7.35
CA THR A 138 3.92 28.18 8.80
C THR A 138 2.58 28.39 9.49
N PHE A 139 1.76 29.30 8.98
CA PHE A 139 0.43 29.57 9.53
C PHE A 139 -0.67 28.68 8.96
N GLY A 140 -0.37 27.84 7.97
CA GLY A 140 -1.34 26.93 7.35
C GLY A 140 -1.80 27.35 5.96
N TRP A 141 -1.23 28.41 5.37
CA TRP A 141 -1.41 28.66 3.94
C TRP A 141 -0.76 27.54 3.13
N THR A 142 -1.34 27.18 1.99
CA THR A 142 -0.83 26.12 1.12
C THR A 142 -0.41 26.67 -0.23
N ALA A 143 0.54 26.01 -0.88
CA ALA A 143 0.92 26.30 -2.25
C ALA A 143 0.01 25.56 -3.23
N THR A 144 -0.46 26.23 -4.27
CA THR A 144 -1.19 25.59 -5.39
C THR A 144 -0.22 25.05 -6.43
N ASP A 145 -0.69 24.28 -7.40
CA ASP A 145 0.15 23.79 -8.51
C ASP A 145 0.69 24.93 -9.39
N ASP A 146 -0.05 26.04 -9.50
CA ASP A 146 0.39 27.28 -10.16
C ASP A 146 1.39 28.10 -9.30
N GLY A 147 1.76 27.62 -8.12
CA GLY A 147 2.69 28.28 -7.20
C GLY A 147 2.09 29.50 -6.47
N HIS A 148 0.76 29.59 -6.40
CA HIS A 148 0.09 30.62 -5.60
C HIS A 148 0.05 30.21 -4.13
N LEU A 149 -0.21 31.15 -3.22
CA LEU A 149 -0.49 30.86 -1.81
C LEU A 149 -1.98 31.05 -1.53
N THR A 150 -2.64 30.04 -0.97
CA THR A 150 -4.08 30.06 -0.67
C THR A 150 -4.38 29.67 0.77
N TRP A 151 -5.52 30.11 1.27
CA TRP A 151 -6.06 29.75 2.58
C TRP A 151 -7.44 29.09 2.44
N THR A 152 -7.58 27.87 2.93
CA THR A 152 -8.77 27.03 2.69
C THR A 152 -9.73 26.90 3.87
N HIS A 153 -9.39 27.43 5.04
CA HIS A 153 -10.26 27.36 6.23
C HIS A 153 -11.29 28.50 6.28
N ASP A 154 -12.38 28.28 7.02
CA ASP A 154 -13.50 29.21 7.19
C ASP A 154 -13.23 30.37 8.18
N ARG A 155 -12.13 30.27 8.94
CA ARG A 155 -11.56 31.33 9.77
C ARG A 155 -10.14 31.62 9.35
N ILE A 156 -9.67 32.85 9.52
CA ILE A 156 -8.27 33.23 9.26
C ILE A 156 -7.77 34.20 10.33
N HIS A 157 -6.51 34.04 10.75
CA HIS A 157 -5.83 35.01 11.60
C HIS A 157 -4.34 35.08 11.28
N THR A 158 -4.01 35.61 10.10
CA THR A 158 -2.63 35.70 9.62
C THR A 158 -2.06 37.08 9.89
N TYR A 159 -0.85 37.17 10.43
CA TYR A 159 -0.17 38.43 10.72
C TYR A 159 1.25 38.45 10.15
N LEU A 160 1.66 39.60 9.59
CA LEU A 160 3.04 39.88 9.18
C LEU A 160 3.59 41.07 9.97
N SER A 161 4.81 40.94 10.47
CA SER A 161 5.47 41.93 11.33
C SER A 161 5.77 43.25 10.62
N PRO A 162 6.06 44.32 11.37
CA PRO A 162 6.48 45.59 10.79
C PRO A 162 7.68 45.46 9.84
N ASP A 163 8.65 44.58 10.16
CA ASP A 163 9.81 44.31 9.30
C ASP A 163 9.40 43.78 7.92
N PHE A 164 8.46 42.82 7.86
CA PHE A 164 7.92 42.35 6.59
C PHE A 164 7.26 43.49 5.81
N VAL A 165 6.45 44.31 6.46
CA VAL A 165 5.73 45.42 5.82
C VAL A 165 6.71 46.46 5.27
N GLU A 166 7.72 46.84 6.04
CA GLU A 166 8.76 47.79 5.63
C GLU A 166 9.54 47.27 4.43
N ARG A 167 9.96 46.00 4.46
CA ARG A 167 10.73 45.39 3.38
C ARG A 167 9.90 45.16 2.11
N ILE A 168 8.63 44.73 2.23
CA ILE A 168 7.71 44.63 1.09
C ILE A 168 7.50 46.02 0.48
N ARG A 169 7.26 47.05 1.29
CA ARG A 169 7.06 48.42 0.81
C ARG A 169 8.30 48.97 0.10
N ALA A 170 9.49 48.72 0.66
CA ALA A 170 10.75 49.19 0.11
C ALA A 170 11.13 48.46 -1.19
N ASP A 171 10.82 47.17 -1.30
CA ASP A 171 11.06 46.38 -2.51
C ASP A 171 10.01 46.71 -3.59
N ASN A 172 8.72 46.56 -3.28
CA ASN A 172 7.63 46.88 -4.19
C ASN A 172 6.30 47.19 -3.46
N ALA A 173 5.99 48.48 -3.31
CA ALA A 173 4.76 48.94 -2.65
C ALA A 173 3.46 48.39 -3.26
N ALA A 174 3.41 48.10 -4.56
CA ALA A 174 2.21 47.58 -5.22
C ALA A 174 1.84 46.16 -4.73
N VAL A 175 2.81 45.39 -4.23
CA VAL A 175 2.54 44.08 -3.60
C VAL A 175 1.82 44.28 -2.28
N LEU A 176 2.22 45.27 -1.48
CA LEU A 176 1.56 45.61 -0.23
C LEU A 176 0.15 46.16 -0.47
N ASP A 177 -0.05 46.97 -1.51
CA ASP A 177 -1.36 47.48 -1.90
C ASP A 177 -2.33 46.35 -2.24
N SER A 178 -1.86 45.33 -2.97
CA SER A 178 -2.65 44.13 -3.27
C SER A 178 -3.11 43.40 -2.01
N LEU A 179 -2.29 43.34 -0.95
CA LEU A 179 -2.71 42.75 0.33
C LEU A 179 -3.82 43.59 0.97
N PHE A 180 -3.68 44.92 0.98
CA PHE A 180 -4.73 45.81 1.53
C PHE A 180 -6.06 45.69 0.77
N GLU A 181 -6.01 45.65 -0.57
CA GLU A 181 -7.20 45.43 -1.41
C GLU A 181 -7.90 44.10 -1.11
N ASN A 182 -7.15 43.09 -0.65
CA ASN A 182 -7.65 41.77 -0.26
C ASN A 182 -7.95 41.64 1.25
N GLY A 183 -8.17 42.76 1.93
CA GLY A 183 -8.69 42.79 3.30
C GLY A 183 -7.65 42.64 4.40
N TRP A 184 -6.36 42.77 4.09
CA TRP A 184 -5.33 42.99 5.11
C TRP A 184 -5.44 44.41 5.67
N ARG A 185 -5.03 44.62 6.93
CA ARG A 185 -5.05 45.96 7.56
C ARG A 185 -3.89 46.17 8.53
N ILE A 186 -3.52 47.44 8.74
CA ILE A 186 -2.46 47.85 9.68
C ILE A 186 -2.90 47.58 11.12
N CYS A 187 -1.95 47.16 11.96
CA CYS A 187 -2.13 46.89 13.38
C CYS A 187 -1.36 47.87 14.27
N GLY A 188 -1.87 48.08 15.49
CA GLY A 188 -1.12 48.67 16.60
C GLY A 188 -0.04 47.73 17.15
N ALA A 189 0.58 48.11 18.26
CA ALA A 189 1.54 47.25 18.98
C ALA A 189 0.83 46.04 19.62
N GLY A 190 1.60 45.01 19.96
CA GLY A 190 1.07 43.80 20.58
C GLY A 190 2.07 42.66 20.67
N TYR A 191 1.56 41.44 20.68
CA TYR A 191 2.35 40.20 20.67
C TYR A 191 2.05 39.39 19.42
N TRP A 192 3.08 38.85 18.78
CA TRP A 192 2.98 38.04 17.57
C TRP A 192 3.61 36.67 17.77
N GLN A 193 2.98 35.62 17.21
CA GLN A 193 3.54 34.28 17.12
C GLN A 193 4.25 34.09 15.76
N PRO A 194 5.59 34.19 15.68
CA PRO A 194 6.31 33.99 14.43
C PRO A 194 6.38 32.53 13.98
N GLY A 195 6.14 31.55 14.86
CA GLY A 195 6.21 30.13 14.51
C GLY A 195 7.63 29.60 14.31
N LYS A 196 8.64 30.23 14.94
CA LYS A 196 10.04 29.78 14.86
C LYS A 196 10.18 28.34 15.38
N ALA A 197 10.79 27.46 14.59
CA ALA A 197 10.87 26.02 14.85
C ALA A 197 9.51 25.35 15.11
N ARG A 198 8.43 25.90 14.54
CA ARG A 198 7.09 25.31 14.59
C ARG A 198 6.56 24.96 13.21
N SER A 199 5.62 24.02 13.18
CA SER A 199 4.90 23.62 11.97
C SER A 199 3.46 23.24 12.32
N PRO A 200 2.47 23.56 11.47
CA PRO A 200 1.10 23.08 11.61
C PRO A 200 0.95 21.61 11.23
N TYR A 201 2.02 20.98 10.73
CA TYR A 201 2.01 19.58 10.29
C TYR A 201 2.80 18.65 11.22
N LEU A 202 3.29 19.13 12.36
CA LEU A 202 4.05 18.30 13.29
C LEU A 202 3.11 17.40 14.11
N PRO A 203 3.19 16.06 13.99
CA PRO A 203 2.38 15.16 14.78
C PRO A 203 2.93 15.03 16.21
N ILE A 204 2.08 15.30 17.20
CA ILE A 204 2.44 15.17 18.63
C ILE A 204 1.47 14.27 19.42
N THR A 205 0.44 13.74 18.76
CA THR A 205 -0.53 12.79 19.31
C THR A 205 -0.34 11.41 18.69
N ALA A 206 -0.77 10.36 19.38
CA ALA A 206 -0.62 8.99 18.89
C ALA A 206 -1.21 8.78 17.47
N ASP A 207 -2.44 9.23 17.21
CA ASP A 207 -3.07 9.13 15.88
C ASP A 207 -2.34 9.94 14.81
N GLY A 208 -1.90 11.16 15.13
CA GLY A 208 -1.13 11.98 14.19
C GLY A 208 0.21 11.35 13.85
N ILE A 209 0.85 10.68 14.82
CA ILE A 209 2.12 9.97 14.62
C ILE A 209 1.91 8.75 13.74
N VAL A 210 0.84 7.98 13.97
CA VAL A 210 0.46 6.85 13.10
C VAL A 210 0.26 7.34 11.67
N GLU A 211 -0.59 8.34 11.44
CA GLU A 211 -0.86 8.82 10.08
C GLU A 211 0.41 9.32 9.41
N ALA A 212 1.18 10.22 10.04
CA ALA A 212 2.42 10.74 9.45
C ALA A 212 3.44 9.64 9.11
N SER A 213 3.45 8.53 9.87
CA SER A 213 4.27 7.35 9.56
C SER A 213 3.76 6.63 8.32
N ARG A 214 2.44 6.43 8.20
CA ARG A 214 1.81 5.84 7.01
C ARG A 214 2.06 6.67 5.76
N GLU A 215 1.97 8.00 5.87
CA GLU A 215 2.25 8.91 4.74
C GLU A 215 3.69 8.79 4.25
N ALA A 216 4.65 8.65 5.17
CA ALA A 216 6.04 8.46 4.83
C ALA A 216 6.31 7.11 4.18
N LEU A 217 5.71 6.04 4.70
CA LEU A 217 5.89 4.67 4.19
C LEU A 217 5.32 4.52 2.77
N ARG A 218 4.11 5.03 2.52
CA ARG A 218 3.48 4.98 1.18
C ARG A 218 4.25 5.77 0.12
N GLU A 219 5.03 6.77 0.53
CA GLU A 219 5.90 7.56 -0.35
C GLU A 219 7.29 6.93 -0.58
N GLY A 220 7.62 5.84 0.12
CA GLY A 220 8.84 5.05 -0.11
C GLY A 220 9.81 4.96 1.07
N ALA A 221 9.44 5.43 2.26
CA ALA A 221 10.23 5.14 3.46
C ALA A 221 10.21 3.64 3.79
N ALA A 222 11.35 3.11 4.25
CA ALA A 222 11.47 1.72 4.69
C ALA A 222 11.48 1.60 6.22
N ALA A 223 12.03 2.62 6.90
CA ALA A 223 12.13 2.70 8.34
C ALA A 223 11.49 3.99 8.87
N VAL A 224 10.91 3.93 10.07
CA VAL A 224 10.30 5.09 10.74
C VAL A 224 10.91 5.28 12.11
N HIS A 225 11.52 6.45 12.34
CA HIS A 225 12.14 6.87 13.58
C HIS A 225 11.18 7.69 14.43
N LEU A 226 10.79 7.16 15.59
CA LEU A 226 9.67 7.67 16.37
C LEU A 226 10.09 8.29 17.71
N HIS A 227 9.48 9.42 18.00
CA HIS A 227 9.47 10.09 19.30
C HIS A 227 8.02 10.26 19.77
N THR A 228 7.84 10.51 21.07
CA THR A 228 6.57 10.92 21.69
C THR A 228 6.77 12.24 22.45
N ARG A 229 5.67 12.96 22.75
CA ARG A 229 5.70 14.28 23.41
C ARG A 229 4.85 14.25 24.68
N ALA A 230 5.38 14.76 25.79
CA ALA A 230 4.60 14.94 27.00
C ALA A 230 3.58 16.08 26.86
N THR A 231 2.42 15.89 27.47
CA THR A 231 1.32 16.85 27.57
C THR A 231 1.02 17.25 29.02
N ASP A 232 1.95 16.95 29.94
CA ASP A 232 1.83 17.20 31.39
C ASP A 232 1.71 18.69 31.74
N ASP A 233 2.19 19.58 30.87
CA ASP A 233 2.10 21.03 31.01
C ASP A 233 1.21 21.72 29.96
N GLN A 234 0.33 20.96 29.29
CA GLN A 234 -0.60 21.51 28.30
C GLN A 234 -1.67 22.38 28.98
N ALA A 235 -1.79 23.63 28.53
CA ALA A 235 -2.79 24.58 29.01
C ALA A 235 -3.26 25.49 27.88
N THR A 236 -4.27 26.31 28.15
CA THR A 236 -4.80 27.30 27.21
C THR A 236 -4.94 28.68 27.88
N LEU A 237 -4.69 29.75 27.12
CA LEU A 237 -4.88 31.13 27.56
C LEU A 237 -6.11 31.72 26.89
N ALA A 238 -7.10 32.10 27.68
CA ALA A 238 -8.23 32.89 27.21
C ALA A 238 -7.83 34.36 27.09
N ILE A 239 -7.96 34.93 25.90
CA ILE A 239 -7.60 36.33 25.63
C ILE A 239 -8.90 37.13 25.42
N PRO A 240 -9.11 38.24 26.15
CA PRO A 240 -10.31 39.06 25.97
C PRO A 240 -10.49 39.47 24.51
N GLY A 241 -11.69 39.26 23.98
CA GLY A 241 -12.04 39.67 22.63
C GLY A 241 -11.70 38.65 21.54
N LEU A 242 -11.07 37.53 21.90
CA LEU A 242 -10.78 36.42 20.98
C LEU A 242 -11.62 35.19 21.36
N ASN A 243 -12.30 34.59 20.38
CA ASN A 243 -13.16 33.42 20.59
C ASN A 243 -12.41 32.07 20.55
N ALA A 244 -11.11 32.11 20.24
CA ALA A 244 -10.22 30.96 20.23
C ALA A 244 -9.09 31.20 21.24
N PRO A 245 -8.89 30.31 22.22
CA PRO A 245 -7.80 30.46 23.17
C PRO A 245 -6.45 30.13 22.52
N ILE A 246 -5.36 30.57 23.15
CA ILE A 246 -3.99 30.23 22.73
C ILE A 246 -3.52 29.00 23.49
N SER A 247 -3.20 27.90 22.80
CA SER A 247 -2.62 26.72 23.43
C SER A 247 -1.15 26.99 23.79
N ILE A 248 -0.79 26.65 25.01
CA ILE A 248 0.56 26.75 25.54
C ILE A 248 1.02 25.40 26.09
N GLY A 249 2.33 25.17 26.07
CA GLY A 249 2.92 23.94 26.57
C GLY A 249 4.32 23.69 26.00
N SER A 250 5.14 22.99 26.76
CA SER A 250 6.49 22.67 26.36
C SER A 250 6.52 21.78 25.12
N GLN A 251 5.54 20.88 24.97
CA GLN A 251 5.56 19.76 24.01
C GLN A 251 6.89 19.00 24.11
N ARG A 252 7.35 18.76 25.35
CA ARG A 252 8.67 18.23 25.67
C ARG A 252 8.83 16.83 25.09
N ASN A 253 9.98 16.56 24.48
CA ASN A 253 10.38 15.21 24.13
C ASN A 253 10.38 14.31 25.38
N HIS A 254 9.57 13.26 25.36
CA HIS A 254 9.46 12.34 26.48
C HIS A 254 8.92 11.00 25.98
N ILE A 255 9.37 9.91 26.56
CA ILE A 255 8.83 8.58 26.26
C ILE A 255 7.50 8.45 26.99
N VAL A 256 6.39 8.41 26.24
CA VAL A 256 5.04 8.24 26.76
C VAL A 256 4.59 6.81 26.44
N LEU A 257 4.41 5.99 27.47
CA LEU A 257 4.15 4.56 27.27
C LEU A 257 2.75 4.32 26.69
N GLU A 258 1.77 5.10 27.13
CA GLU A 258 0.40 5.04 26.66
C GLU A 258 0.30 5.36 25.16
N ASP A 259 1.07 6.35 24.68
CA ASP A 259 1.15 6.68 23.27
C ASP A 259 1.74 5.51 22.47
N TYR A 260 2.87 4.93 22.93
CA TYR A 260 3.45 3.77 22.24
C TYR A 260 2.54 2.53 22.30
N ASP A 261 1.77 2.35 23.37
CA ASP A 261 0.78 1.28 23.50
C ASP A 261 -0.37 1.41 22.50
N HIS A 262 -0.59 2.61 21.94
CA HIS A 262 -1.50 2.84 20.80
C HIS A 262 -0.77 2.79 19.44
N ILE A 263 0.33 3.52 19.30
CA ILE A 263 1.09 3.66 18.04
C ILE A 263 1.58 2.31 17.54
N MET A 264 2.20 1.51 18.41
CA MET A 264 2.88 0.29 17.99
C MET A 264 1.90 -0.77 17.46
N PRO A 265 0.81 -1.15 18.17
CA PRO A 265 -0.17 -2.08 17.60
C PRO A 265 -0.81 -1.56 16.30
N ALA A 266 -1.16 -0.27 16.25
CA ALA A 266 -1.77 0.32 15.05
C ALA A 266 -0.85 0.22 13.82
N LEU A 267 0.45 0.54 13.97
CA LEU A 267 1.42 0.41 12.88
C LEU A 267 1.73 -1.05 12.54
N LEU A 268 1.74 -1.97 13.51
CA LEU A 268 1.92 -3.40 13.22
C LEU A 268 0.77 -3.99 12.42
N ASP A 269 -0.45 -3.49 12.62
CA ASP A 269 -1.66 -3.91 11.92
C ASP A 269 -1.78 -3.28 10.53
N LEU A 270 -1.52 -1.96 10.42
CA LEU A 270 -1.67 -1.19 9.18
C LEU A 270 -0.44 -1.26 8.27
N GLU A 271 0.76 -1.31 8.85
CA GLU A 271 2.04 -1.31 8.13
C GLU A 271 2.95 -2.49 8.56
N PRO A 272 2.53 -3.76 8.40
CA PRO A 272 3.22 -4.92 8.97
C PRO A 272 4.71 -5.01 8.63
N SER A 273 5.12 -4.60 7.43
CA SER A 273 6.51 -4.70 6.98
C SER A 273 7.38 -3.51 7.43
N ALA A 274 6.81 -2.39 7.84
CA ALA A 274 7.58 -1.20 8.23
C ALA A 274 8.58 -1.52 9.34
N ILE A 275 9.83 -1.02 9.22
CA ILE A 275 10.84 -1.14 10.28
C ILE A 275 10.62 -0.02 11.27
N LEU A 276 10.30 -0.38 12.53
CA LEU A 276 9.99 0.58 13.58
C LEU A 276 11.23 0.84 14.43
N ASN A 277 11.70 2.08 14.41
CA ASN A 277 12.88 2.56 15.14
C ASN A 277 12.45 3.52 16.25
N LEU A 278 12.58 3.12 17.51
CA LEU A 278 12.12 3.92 18.65
C LEU A 278 13.26 4.69 19.31
N SER A 279 13.06 5.98 19.51
CA SER A 279 14.06 6.83 20.14
C SER A 279 14.18 6.53 21.63
N THR A 280 15.41 6.28 22.09
CA THR A 280 15.74 6.18 23.51
C THR A 280 16.28 7.49 24.08
N SER A 281 16.21 8.58 23.32
CA SER A 281 16.81 9.88 23.68
C SER A 281 16.21 10.47 24.97
N ALA A 282 17.08 10.99 25.85
CA ALA A 282 16.67 11.77 27.02
C ALA A 282 16.82 13.29 26.81
N ARG A 283 16.92 13.75 25.55
CA ARG A 283 16.97 15.18 25.23
C ARG A 283 15.70 15.87 25.74
N GLY A 284 15.88 16.98 26.46
CA GLY A 284 14.78 17.69 27.13
C GLY A 284 14.60 17.29 28.60
N ASP A 285 15.16 16.16 29.03
CA ASP A 285 15.19 15.71 30.43
C ASP A 285 16.50 14.97 30.77
N ARG A 286 17.61 15.72 30.74
CA ARG A 286 18.95 15.17 30.99
C ARG A 286 19.10 14.49 32.37
N ARG A 287 18.22 14.80 33.34
CA ARG A 287 18.26 14.19 34.68
C ARG A 287 17.83 12.72 34.63
N ALA A 288 17.02 12.34 33.64
CA ALA A 288 16.57 10.98 33.42
C ALA A 288 17.51 10.15 32.53
N SER A 289 18.77 10.58 32.31
CA SER A 289 19.73 9.90 31.41
C SER A 289 19.97 8.41 31.74
N GLN A 290 19.87 8.02 33.02
CA GLN A 290 20.02 6.63 33.47
C GLN A 290 18.67 5.94 33.80
N SER A 291 17.55 6.59 33.51
CA SER A 291 16.23 6.07 33.84
C SER A 291 15.91 4.80 33.05
N PRO A 292 15.37 3.73 33.69
CA PRO A 292 14.85 2.56 32.98
C PRO A 292 13.73 2.89 31.99
N LEU A 293 13.08 4.06 32.11
CA LEU A 293 12.07 4.53 31.14
C LEU A 293 12.62 4.54 29.70
N ARG A 294 13.92 4.78 29.53
CA ARG A 294 14.62 4.79 28.23
C ARG A 294 14.62 3.43 27.50
N ARG A 295 14.13 2.37 28.13
CA ARG A 295 13.88 1.05 27.52
C ARG A 295 12.51 0.46 27.85
N ALA A 296 11.66 1.15 28.61
CA ALA A 296 10.35 0.63 29.03
C ALA A 296 9.36 0.45 27.87
N HIS A 297 9.49 1.29 26.83
CA HIS A 297 8.74 1.19 25.57
C HIS A 297 9.35 0.14 24.60
N LEU A 298 10.48 -0.48 24.94
CA LEU A 298 11.08 -1.54 24.14
C LEU A 298 10.57 -2.90 24.64
N LYS A 299 9.30 -3.16 24.36
CA LYS A 299 8.58 -4.38 24.76
C LYS A 299 7.87 -5.02 23.56
N ARG A 300 7.19 -6.15 23.79
CA ARG A 300 6.35 -6.80 22.78
C ARG A 300 4.96 -6.16 22.76
N TYR A 301 4.48 -5.84 21.56
CA TYR A 301 3.22 -5.14 21.31
C TYR A 301 2.24 -6.02 20.53
N GLY A 302 0.95 -5.70 20.70
CA GLY A 302 -0.15 -6.29 19.95
C GLY A 302 -0.36 -7.79 20.16
N HIS A 303 -1.31 -8.36 19.42
CA HIS A 303 -1.62 -9.78 19.47
C HIS A 303 -0.50 -10.65 18.92
N ALA A 304 0.25 -10.16 17.92
CA ALA A 304 1.41 -10.84 17.35
C ALA A 304 2.59 -10.93 18.33
N GLN A 305 2.67 -10.06 19.35
CA GLN A 305 3.78 -9.97 20.32
C GLN A 305 5.12 -9.61 19.66
N LEU A 306 5.09 -8.62 18.78
CA LEU A 306 6.27 -8.12 18.08
C LEU A 306 6.90 -6.95 18.84
N ALA A 307 8.22 -6.92 18.88
CA ALA A 307 8.98 -5.79 19.43
C ALA A 307 9.26 -4.74 18.35
N PRO A 308 9.64 -3.50 18.72
CA PRO A 308 10.32 -2.61 17.78
C PRO A 308 11.59 -3.28 17.25
N ASP A 309 11.90 -3.07 15.99
CA ASP A 309 13.03 -3.72 15.33
C ASP A 309 14.36 -3.05 15.70
N VAL A 310 14.31 -1.72 15.80
CA VAL A 310 15.47 -0.86 16.03
C VAL A 310 15.20 0.09 17.19
N ALA A 311 16.24 0.46 17.92
CA ALA A 311 16.19 1.57 18.86
C ALA A 311 17.50 2.35 18.87
N SER A 312 17.41 3.67 19.07
CA SER A 312 18.59 4.53 19.13
C SER A 312 19.54 4.17 20.27
N PHE A 313 20.84 4.28 20.02
CA PHE A 313 21.90 4.04 20.98
C PHE A 313 23.08 4.98 20.72
N SER A 314 23.61 5.66 21.74
CA SER A 314 24.77 6.55 21.62
C SER A 314 25.85 6.15 22.62
N PRO A 315 26.98 5.55 22.20
CA PRO A 315 28.08 5.16 23.08
C PRO A 315 28.92 6.37 23.50
N GLY A 316 28.30 7.31 24.19
CA GLY A 316 28.94 8.52 24.69
C GLY A 316 27.95 9.64 25.01
N PRO A 317 28.40 10.70 25.68
CA PRO A 317 27.56 11.88 25.96
C PRO A 317 27.13 12.59 24.67
N VAL A 318 25.92 13.16 24.68
CA VAL A 318 25.41 14.01 23.60
C VAL A 318 25.20 15.41 24.15
N VAL A 319 26.02 16.37 23.71
CA VAL A 319 26.06 17.73 24.27
C VAL A 319 25.96 18.75 23.15
N PHE A 320 24.73 19.18 22.85
CA PHE A 320 24.48 20.15 21.77
C PHE A 320 25.04 21.54 22.13
N GLN A 321 25.72 22.21 21.20
CA GLN A 321 26.19 23.60 21.41
C GLN A 321 25.01 24.58 21.57
N ALA A 322 23.88 24.31 20.91
CA ALA A 322 22.64 25.08 21.04
C ALA A 322 21.95 24.92 22.41
N GLY A 323 22.49 24.12 23.31
CA GLY A 323 21.93 23.83 24.63
C GLY A 323 21.07 22.57 24.67
N GLY A 324 20.95 22.00 25.87
CA GLY A 324 20.35 20.68 26.11
C GLY A 324 21.37 19.55 26.01
N GLY A 325 20.91 18.35 25.68
CA GLY A 325 21.74 17.14 25.64
C GLY A 325 21.34 16.11 26.69
N TYR A 326 22.04 14.99 26.72
CA TYR A 326 21.86 13.89 27.67
C TYR A 326 23.13 13.06 27.75
N ASP A 327 23.29 12.35 28.86
CA ASP A 327 24.43 11.46 29.08
C ASP A 327 24.06 10.01 28.79
N ASN A 328 25.06 9.17 28.52
CA ASN A 328 24.89 7.75 28.30
C ASN A 328 25.99 6.97 29.05
N PRO A 329 25.89 6.83 30.37
CA PRO A 329 26.92 6.15 31.16
C PRO A 329 27.10 4.68 30.75
N ASN A 330 28.32 4.18 30.84
CA ASN A 330 28.66 2.84 30.35
C ASN A 330 27.83 1.72 30.99
N ALA A 331 27.55 1.80 32.30
CA ALA A 331 26.71 0.82 33.00
C ALA A 331 25.26 0.84 32.49
N PHE A 332 24.70 2.04 32.28
CA PHE A 332 23.38 2.18 31.68
C PHE A 332 23.36 1.60 30.26
N LEU A 333 24.38 1.87 29.44
CA LEU A 333 24.46 1.31 28.09
C LEU A 333 24.60 -0.21 28.07
N ALA A 334 25.29 -0.80 29.05
CA ALA A 334 25.34 -2.26 29.22
C ALA A 334 23.95 -2.85 29.55
N ASP A 335 23.17 -2.18 30.40
CA ASP A 335 21.78 -2.57 30.67
C ASP A 335 20.90 -2.44 29.42
N GLN A 336 21.10 -1.39 28.62
CA GLN A 336 20.37 -1.21 27.35
C GLN A 336 20.68 -2.37 26.38
N LEU A 337 21.95 -2.70 26.14
CA LEU A 337 22.33 -3.79 25.23
C LEU A 337 21.85 -5.16 25.72
N THR A 338 21.87 -5.40 27.04
CA THR A 338 21.29 -6.62 27.63
C THR A 338 19.79 -6.69 27.33
N HIS A 339 19.05 -5.62 27.60
CA HIS A 339 17.61 -5.55 27.33
C HIS A 339 17.28 -5.69 25.84
N PHE A 340 18.08 -5.08 24.97
CA PHE A 340 17.92 -5.16 23.52
C PHE A 340 18.02 -6.62 23.05
N ALA A 341 19.00 -7.37 23.57
CA ALA A 341 19.16 -8.79 23.25
C ALA A 341 17.98 -9.64 23.74
N ASP A 342 17.47 -9.40 24.95
CA ASP A 342 16.36 -10.18 25.53
C ASP A 342 15.02 -9.97 24.78
N VAL A 343 14.82 -8.77 24.23
CA VAL A 343 13.61 -8.40 23.51
C VAL A 343 13.72 -8.68 22.01
N GLY A 344 14.93 -8.61 21.45
CA GLY A 344 15.21 -8.78 20.02
C GLY A 344 15.30 -7.45 19.24
N VAL A 345 15.79 -6.39 19.88
CA VAL A 345 15.96 -5.04 19.31
C VAL A 345 17.40 -4.85 18.82
N ARG A 346 17.60 -4.32 17.61
CA ARG A 346 18.92 -3.95 17.09
C ARG A 346 19.24 -2.49 17.43
N PRO A 347 20.43 -2.16 17.97
CA PRO A 347 20.81 -0.77 18.17
C PRO A 347 21.13 -0.08 16.84
N GLU A 348 20.59 1.13 16.63
CA GLU A 348 21.12 2.08 15.65
C GLU A 348 21.99 3.11 16.39
N ILE A 349 23.25 3.21 15.96
CA ILE A 349 24.24 4.07 16.58
C ILE A 349 24.06 5.49 16.07
N GLU A 350 23.52 6.36 16.93
CA GLU A 350 23.35 7.78 16.63
C GLU A 350 24.68 8.50 16.82
N VAL A 351 25.43 8.67 15.72
CA VAL A 351 26.77 9.27 15.70
C VAL A 351 26.64 10.78 15.72
N PHE A 352 26.50 11.33 16.93
CA PHE A 352 26.47 12.79 17.14
C PHE A 352 27.86 13.43 17.00
N ASN A 353 28.90 12.77 17.50
CA ASN A 353 30.21 13.37 17.72
C ASN A 353 31.37 12.39 17.50
N HIS A 354 32.61 12.87 17.45
CA HIS A 354 33.77 12.00 17.25
C HIS A 354 34.06 11.12 18.47
N THR A 355 33.70 11.56 19.69
CA THR A 355 33.75 10.70 20.88
C THR A 355 32.93 9.41 20.71
N ILE A 356 31.73 9.49 20.12
CA ILE A 356 30.91 8.32 19.80
C ILE A 356 31.62 7.42 18.79
N VAL A 357 32.24 7.98 17.74
CA VAL A 357 33.02 7.19 16.76
C VAL A 357 34.14 6.43 17.46
N GLU A 358 34.94 7.11 18.28
CA GLU A 358 36.06 6.51 19.02
C GLU A 358 35.59 5.38 19.94
N ASN A 359 34.55 5.61 20.74
CA ASN A 359 33.99 4.62 21.63
C ASN A 359 33.40 3.42 20.87
N SER A 360 32.71 3.67 19.74
CA SER A 360 32.15 2.63 18.87
C SER A 360 33.22 1.72 18.31
N ILE A 361 34.31 2.24 17.73
CA ILE A 361 35.34 1.43 17.08
C ILE A 361 36.32 0.79 18.07
N THR A 362 36.28 1.17 19.35
CA THR A 362 37.14 0.62 20.40
C THR A 362 36.33 -0.17 21.44
N LEU A 363 35.90 0.48 22.53
CA LEU A 363 35.28 -0.14 23.70
C LEU A 363 33.97 -0.87 23.36
N TYR A 364 33.16 -0.29 22.48
CA TYR A 364 31.86 -0.81 22.11
C TYR A 364 31.88 -1.66 20.84
N GLN A 365 33.01 -1.85 20.17
CA GLN A 365 33.08 -2.57 18.89
C GLN A 365 32.52 -3.99 19.02
N SER A 366 33.05 -4.76 19.98
CA SER A 366 32.61 -6.14 20.19
C SER A 366 31.19 -6.24 20.74
N PRO A 367 30.77 -5.44 21.76
CA PRO A 367 29.38 -5.39 22.20
C PRO A 367 28.37 -5.08 21.10
N LEU A 368 28.70 -4.16 20.19
CA LEU A 368 27.81 -3.77 19.09
C LEU A 368 27.69 -4.87 18.02
N VAL A 369 28.78 -5.53 17.67
CA VAL A 369 28.73 -6.72 16.80
C VAL A 369 27.89 -7.83 17.44
N LYS A 370 28.03 -8.06 18.74
CA LYS A 370 27.23 -9.04 19.49
C LYS A 370 25.74 -8.69 19.53
N ALA A 371 25.40 -7.40 19.51
CA ALA A 371 24.00 -6.94 19.50
C ALA A 371 23.28 -7.21 18.15
N GLY A 372 24.02 -7.59 17.11
CA GLY A 372 23.49 -8.06 15.83
C GLY A 372 24.15 -7.39 14.63
N VAL A 373 24.24 -8.13 13.52
CA VAL A 373 24.85 -7.65 12.26
C VAL A 373 23.83 -7.65 11.11
N PRO A 374 23.92 -6.72 10.14
CA PRO A 374 24.86 -5.60 10.10
C PRO A 374 24.61 -4.59 11.25
N VAL A 375 25.67 -3.93 11.70
CA VAL A 375 25.61 -2.83 12.68
C VAL A 375 25.06 -1.58 11.98
N LEU A 376 24.11 -0.87 12.60
CA LEU A 376 23.43 0.26 11.98
C LEU A 376 23.99 1.58 12.54
N PHE A 377 24.31 2.54 11.67
CA PHE A 377 24.82 3.85 12.04
C PHE A 377 23.98 4.98 11.43
N MET A 378 23.70 6.01 12.22
CA MET A 378 23.09 7.26 11.78
C MET A 378 24.09 8.40 11.97
N LEU A 379 24.57 9.00 10.88
CA LEU A 379 25.45 10.17 10.95
C LEU A 379 24.62 11.44 11.18
N VAL A 380 24.74 12.03 12.37
CA VAL A 380 24.07 13.29 12.73
C VAL A 380 24.94 14.48 12.33
N ALA A 381 25.10 14.67 11.02
CA ALA A 381 26.00 15.66 10.46
C ALA A 381 25.45 17.10 10.54
N ALA A 382 26.36 18.08 10.51
CA ALA A 382 26.06 19.52 10.57
C ALA A 382 25.23 19.97 11.80
N VAL A 383 25.22 19.18 12.88
CA VAL A 383 24.69 19.57 14.20
C VAL A 383 25.85 19.82 15.14
N ASP A 384 25.99 21.06 15.60
CA ASP A 384 27.12 21.49 16.43
C ASP A 384 27.09 20.76 17.80
N GLN A 385 28.17 20.05 18.13
CA GLN A 385 28.38 19.30 19.38
C GLN A 385 29.55 19.83 20.21
N HIS A 386 29.47 19.61 21.52
CA HIS A 386 30.58 19.79 22.44
C HIS A 386 31.11 18.45 22.93
N HIS A 387 32.44 18.36 23.07
CA HIS A 387 33.06 17.52 24.09
C HIS A 387 33.28 18.39 25.33
N ARG A 388 32.91 17.89 26.52
CA ARG A 388 33.16 18.56 27.81
C ARG A 388 34.21 17.80 28.57
N ASP A 389 35.32 18.47 28.88
CA ASP A 389 36.36 17.90 29.70
C ASP A 389 35.81 17.67 31.13
N PRO A 390 35.89 16.44 31.67
CA PRO A 390 35.27 16.11 32.96
C PRO A 390 36.01 16.72 34.16
N VAL A 391 37.23 17.25 33.98
CA VAL A 391 38.07 17.79 35.05
C VAL A 391 37.91 19.31 35.17
N SER A 392 38.10 20.03 34.07
CA SER A 392 38.03 21.48 33.96
C SER A 392 36.60 21.99 33.76
N GLY A 393 35.75 21.19 33.10
CA GLY A 393 34.43 21.61 32.63
C GLY A 393 34.46 22.40 31.32
N ASP A 394 35.64 22.65 30.76
CA ASP A 394 35.80 23.35 29.49
C ASP A 394 35.18 22.56 28.34
N THR A 395 34.66 23.28 27.33
CA THR A 395 34.07 22.68 26.13
C THR A 395 34.95 22.88 24.91
N SER A 396 34.97 21.87 24.04
CA SER A 396 35.64 21.86 22.74
C SER A 396 34.67 21.41 21.66
N ASP A 397 34.97 21.70 20.39
CA ASP A 397 34.15 21.25 19.27
C ASP A 397 34.40 19.76 19.00
N ASP A 398 33.33 18.97 19.03
CA ASP A 398 33.36 17.52 18.78
C ASP A 398 32.38 17.12 17.65
N SER A 399 31.98 18.10 16.86
CA SER A 399 31.04 17.93 15.75
C SER A 399 31.67 17.10 14.63
N LEU A 400 30.88 16.25 13.95
CA LEU A 400 31.34 15.51 12.77
C LEU A 400 31.74 16.41 11.58
N ILE A 401 31.13 17.60 11.52
CA ILE A 401 31.55 18.71 10.66
C ILE A 401 31.84 19.85 11.61
N ASP A 402 33.10 20.29 11.68
CA ASP A 402 33.49 21.35 12.59
C ASP A 402 32.68 22.65 12.36
N VAL A 403 32.48 23.42 13.43
CA VAL A 403 31.66 24.63 13.41
C VAL A 403 32.12 25.65 12.35
N PRO A 404 33.43 25.94 12.19
CA PRO A 404 33.90 26.79 11.09
C PRO A 404 33.47 26.30 9.70
N THR A 405 33.66 25.01 9.40
CA THR A 405 33.30 24.41 8.11
C THR A 405 31.79 24.43 7.91
N ARG A 406 30.99 24.08 8.93
CA ARG A 406 29.53 24.15 8.85
C ARG A 406 29.04 25.58 8.55
N LYS A 407 29.62 26.60 9.19
CA LYS A 407 29.31 28.01 8.91
C LYS A 407 29.70 28.43 7.49
N ALA A 408 30.79 27.88 6.95
CA ALA A 408 31.19 28.11 5.56
C ALA A 408 30.18 27.49 4.58
N ILE A 409 29.78 26.23 4.81
CA ILE A 409 28.75 25.54 4.03
C ILE A 409 27.43 26.33 4.06
N ALA A 410 26.99 26.81 5.22
CA ALA A 410 25.76 27.60 5.32
C ALA A 410 25.78 28.85 4.43
N LYS A 411 26.93 29.54 4.33
CA LYS A 411 27.09 30.70 3.44
C LYS A 411 27.03 30.31 1.96
N LEU A 412 27.61 29.17 1.60
CA LEU A 412 27.57 28.65 0.23
C LEU A 412 26.14 28.29 -0.19
N LEU A 413 25.38 27.62 0.68
CA LEU A 413 23.98 27.30 0.41
C LEU A 413 23.10 28.55 0.28
N GLN A 414 23.42 29.62 1.02
CA GLN A 414 22.75 30.91 0.87
C GLN A 414 23.04 31.61 -0.47
N ALA A 415 24.21 31.35 -1.08
CA ALA A 415 24.55 31.92 -2.39
C ALA A 415 23.67 31.37 -3.52
N GLY A 416 23.21 30.12 -3.41
CA GLY A 416 22.23 29.52 -4.32
C GLY A 416 22.73 29.24 -5.75
N THR A 417 24.04 29.29 -5.99
CA THR A 417 24.67 28.95 -7.27
C THR A 417 25.20 27.51 -7.27
N ASP A 418 25.21 26.85 -8.42
CA ASP A 418 25.69 25.46 -8.55
C ASP A 418 27.15 25.28 -8.09
N ASP A 419 28.07 26.20 -8.44
CA ASP A 419 29.47 26.16 -7.98
C ASP A 419 29.59 26.17 -6.43
N ALA A 420 28.74 26.96 -5.77
CA ALA A 420 28.70 27.04 -4.32
C ALA A 420 28.12 25.76 -3.71
N HIS A 421 27.13 25.16 -4.36
CA HIS A 421 26.57 23.87 -3.98
C HIS A 421 27.60 22.74 -4.09
N GLU A 422 28.32 22.64 -5.20
CA GLU A 422 29.40 21.66 -5.37
C GLU A 422 30.48 21.82 -4.31
N LYS A 423 30.87 23.07 -4.00
CA LYS A 423 31.86 23.33 -2.94
C LYS A 423 31.34 22.97 -1.55
N ALA A 424 30.05 23.18 -1.29
CA ALA A 424 29.40 22.78 -0.05
C ALA A 424 29.42 21.25 0.11
N VAL A 425 29.11 20.51 -0.95
CA VAL A 425 29.18 19.03 -1.00
C VAL A 425 30.61 18.55 -0.75
N GLU A 426 31.61 19.14 -1.41
CA GLU A 426 33.02 18.78 -1.25
C GLU A 426 33.48 18.97 0.21
N LEU A 427 33.15 20.10 0.82
CA LEU A 427 33.49 20.39 2.22
C LEU A 427 32.85 19.39 3.18
N ALA A 428 31.55 19.11 2.99
CA ALA A 428 30.82 18.15 3.83
C ALA A 428 31.38 16.73 3.68
N ALA A 429 31.58 16.27 2.44
CA ALA A 429 32.12 14.93 2.17
C ALA A 429 33.56 14.77 2.69
N THR A 430 34.39 15.81 2.60
CA THR A 430 35.77 15.79 3.11
C THR A 430 35.81 15.62 4.63
N GLN A 431 34.92 16.31 5.36
CA GLN A 431 34.82 16.21 6.82
C GLN A 431 34.27 14.85 7.27
N LEU A 432 33.29 14.31 6.54
CA LEU A 432 32.61 13.07 6.94
C LEU A 432 33.34 11.79 6.52
N ARG A 433 34.12 11.81 5.43
CA ARG A 433 34.80 10.63 4.90
C ARG A 433 35.67 9.90 5.93
N PRO A 434 36.52 10.58 6.73
CA PRO A 434 37.30 9.88 7.76
C PRO A 434 36.45 9.13 8.79
N THR A 435 35.26 9.64 9.11
CA THR A 435 34.32 8.96 10.02
C THR A 435 33.72 7.73 9.34
N VAL A 436 33.27 7.86 8.09
CA VAL A 436 32.72 6.74 7.31
C VAL A 436 33.74 5.61 7.15
N ASP A 437 34.97 5.95 6.74
CA ASP A 437 36.04 4.97 6.52
C ASP A 437 36.37 4.25 7.84
N LYS A 438 36.53 4.98 8.95
CA LYS A 438 36.76 4.39 10.28
C LYS A 438 35.67 3.42 10.69
N LEU A 439 34.40 3.75 10.45
CA LEU A 439 33.28 2.85 10.79
C LEU A 439 33.33 1.59 9.93
N ARG A 440 33.53 1.70 8.62
CA ARG A 440 33.62 0.55 7.71
C ARG A 440 34.83 -0.34 8.01
N ASP A 441 35.98 0.25 8.34
CA ASP A 441 37.21 -0.48 8.66
C ASP A 441 37.08 -1.34 9.92
N ASN A 442 36.26 -0.91 10.88
CA ASN A 442 36.11 -1.59 12.19
C ASN A 442 34.84 -2.44 12.29
N PHE A 443 33.88 -2.24 11.39
CA PHE A 443 32.64 -3.00 11.30
C PHE A 443 32.48 -3.58 9.88
N PRO A 444 32.95 -4.82 9.63
CA PRO A 444 32.95 -5.40 8.28
C PRO A 444 31.54 -5.63 7.70
N SER A 445 30.53 -5.66 8.57
CA SER A 445 29.12 -5.69 8.18
C SER A 445 28.39 -4.58 8.92
N CYS A 446 28.24 -3.43 8.25
CA CYS A 446 27.51 -2.29 8.76
C CYS A 446 26.71 -1.59 7.67
N LYS A 447 25.70 -0.82 8.09
CA LYS A 447 24.91 0.07 7.25
C LYS A 447 25.02 1.49 7.81
N ILE A 448 25.33 2.46 6.96
CA ILE A 448 25.54 3.85 7.37
C ILE A 448 24.53 4.75 6.65
N SER A 449 23.72 5.45 7.45
CA SER A 449 22.76 6.46 7.01
C SER A 449 23.26 7.87 7.29
N LEU A 450 22.73 8.87 6.57
CA LEU A 450 22.99 10.29 6.80
C LEU A 450 21.69 11.05 7.04
N LEU A 451 21.71 11.95 8.03
CA LEU A 451 20.74 13.04 8.16
C LEU A 451 21.45 14.40 8.08
N LEU A 452 20.73 15.43 7.63
CA LEU A 452 21.18 16.82 7.65
C LEU A 452 20.05 17.75 8.12
N PRO A 453 20.34 18.73 9.00
CA PRO A 453 19.31 19.60 9.56
C PRO A 453 18.95 20.76 8.61
N GLY A 454 17.65 21.06 8.51
CA GLY A 454 17.14 22.28 7.90
C GLY A 454 17.73 22.59 6.52
N PRO A 455 18.36 23.77 6.30
CA PRO A 455 18.88 24.19 4.99
C PRO A 455 19.90 23.25 4.37
N PHE A 456 20.60 22.46 5.18
CA PHE A 456 21.64 21.53 4.72
C PHE A 456 21.06 20.34 3.94
N GLN A 457 19.75 20.11 3.96
CA GLN A 457 19.13 19.04 3.17
C GLN A 457 19.35 19.19 1.65
N ALA A 458 19.65 20.39 1.15
CA ALA A 458 19.98 20.60 -0.26
C ALA A 458 21.12 19.69 -0.75
N MET A 459 22.11 19.41 0.10
CA MET A 459 23.28 18.59 -0.23
C MET A 459 23.15 17.11 0.21
N LEU A 460 21.99 16.70 0.73
CA LEU A 460 21.81 15.39 1.36
C LEU A 460 22.09 14.23 0.40
N VAL A 461 21.53 14.28 -0.81
CA VAL A 461 21.70 13.25 -1.83
C VAL A 461 23.15 13.22 -2.34
N ASP A 462 23.71 14.38 -2.68
CA ASP A 462 25.05 14.49 -3.24
C ASP A 462 26.14 13.99 -2.28
N VAL A 463 26.03 14.35 -0.99
CA VAL A 463 26.96 13.89 0.05
C VAL A 463 26.81 12.38 0.28
N ALA A 464 25.57 11.86 0.34
CA ALA A 464 25.33 10.43 0.51
C ALA A 464 25.90 9.59 -0.64
N ILE A 465 25.80 10.08 -1.88
CA ILE A 465 26.42 9.46 -3.06
C ILE A 465 27.95 9.53 -2.97
N ALA A 466 28.51 10.71 -2.66
CA ALA A 466 29.96 10.90 -2.60
C ALA A 466 30.64 10.02 -1.53
N LEU A 467 29.93 9.69 -0.46
CA LEU A 467 30.38 8.82 0.62
C LEU A 467 29.94 7.35 0.44
N ASP A 468 29.23 7.04 -0.66
CA ASP A 468 28.68 5.72 -0.96
C ASP A 468 27.86 5.10 0.18
N LEU A 469 27.03 5.90 0.85
CA LEU A 469 26.24 5.48 2.01
C LEU A 469 25.15 4.45 1.66
N ASP A 470 24.54 3.84 2.67
CA ASP A 470 23.49 2.84 2.48
C ASP A 470 22.07 3.42 2.59
N GLY A 471 21.90 4.47 3.40
CA GLY A 471 20.59 5.07 3.65
C GLY A 471 20.62 6.59 3.79
N ILE A 472 19.44 7.19 3.65
CA ILE A 472 19.22 8.63 3.79
C ILE A 472 18.03 8.85 4.72
N ARG A 473 18.15 9.78 5.67
CA ARG A 473 17.08 10.15 6.59
C ARG A 473 16.54 11.55 6.30
N VAL A 474 15.22 11.67 6.31
CA VAL A 474 14.47 12.93 6.25
C VAL A 474 13.28 12.90 7.22
N GLY A 475 12.76 14.07 7.56
CA GLY A 475 11.57 14.18 8.40
C GLY A 475 11.47 15.53 9.10
N LEU A 476 10.29 15.79 9.68
CA LEU A 476 10.02 17.03 10.41
C LEU A 476 10.94 17.22 11.62
N GLU A 477 11.52 16.13 12.15
CA GLU A 477 12.58 16.20 13.15
C GLU A 477 13.79 16.99 12.68
N ASP A 478 14.22 16.77 11.44
CA ASP A 478 15.47 17.27 10.89
C ASP A 478 15.26 18.62 10.18
N ALA A 479 14.16 18.78 9.46
CA ALA A 479 13.78 20.02 8.79
C ALA A 479 12.26 20.19 8.71
N LEU A 480 11.77 21.43 8.83
CA LEU A 480 10.33 21.73 8.72
C LEU A 480 9.91 22.19 7.32
N ASN A 481 10.86 22.25 6.39
CA ASN A 481 10.67 22.79 5.05
C ASN A 481 10.94 21.71 3.99
N VAL A 482 10.50 21.96 2.77
CA VAL A 482 10.77 21.12 1.59
C VAL A 482 11.05 22.02 0.38
N PHE A 483 11.89 21.55 -0.53
CA PHE A 483 12.18 22.24 -1.79
C PHE A 483 11.06 21.98 -2.81
N ASP A 484 10.55 23.05 -3.42
CA ASP A 484 9.48 22.97 -4.43
C ASP A 484 9.71 24.04 -5.50
N THR A 485 10.10 23.61 -6.69
CA THR A 485 10.43 24.51 -7.81
C THR A 485 9.22 25.27 -8.35
N ARG A 486 7.99 24.81 -8.05
CA ARG A 486 6.75 25.49 -8.44
C ARG A 486 6.47 26.72 -7.57
N VAL A 487 7.09 26.82 -6.40
CA VAL A 487 6.85 27.91 -5.44
C VAL A 487 7.88 29.02 -5.64
N PRO A 488 7.46 30.30 -5.70
CA PRO A 488 8.40 31.43 -5.70
C PRO A 488 9.38 31.36 -4.52
N GLY A 489 10.67 31.44 -4.81
CA GLY A 489 11.74 31.24 -3.82
C GLY A 489 12.18 29.78 -3.62
N GLY A 490 11.47 28.80 -4.17
CA GLY A 490 11.90 27.40 -4.27
C GLY A 490 11.77 26.57 -2.98
N VAL A 491 11.14 27.13 -1.93
CA VAL A 491 11.01 26.46 -0.62
C VAL A 491 9.68 26.83 0.04
N ARG A 492 9.06 25.86 0.71
CA ARG A 492 7.85 26.05 1.52
C ARG A 492 7.92 25.19 2.79
N LYS A 493 6.97 25.34 3.72
CA LYS A 493 6.79 24.34 4.77
C LYS A 493 6.43 22.98 4.17
N ALA A 494 7.01 21.93 4.75
CA ALA A 494 6.66 20.56 4.41
C ALA A 494 5.29 20.23 5.00
N CYS A 495 4.41 19.65 4.19
CA CYS A 495 3.06 19.22 4.58
C CYS A 495 3.09 17.84 5.25
N GLY A 496 4.00 17.65 6.21
CA GLY A 496 4.28 16.34 6.82
C GLY A 496 5.58 15.71 6.31
N THR A 497 5.95 14.56 6.88
CA THR A 497 7.19 13.85 6.49
C THR A 497 7.05 13.12 5.16
N GLY A 498 5.84 12.67 4.79
CA GLY A 498 5.58 12.08 3.48
C GLY A 498 5.99 13.01 2.32
N ASP A 499 5.75 14.31 2.44
CA ASP A 499 6.15 15.33 1.46
C ASP A 499 7.67 15.40 1.24
N GLN A 500 8.46 15.24 2.31
CA GLN A 500 9.93 15.20 2.23
C GLN A 500 10.44 13.87 1.67
N VAL A 501 9.80 12.75 2.03
CA VAL A 501 10.12 11.44 1.45
C VAL A 501 9.83 11.43 -0.06
N ARG A 502 8.69 11.99 -0.48
CA ARG A 502 8.34 12.18 -1.89
C ARG A 502 9.40 13.00 -2.62
N TRP A 503 9.79 14.15 -2.07
CA TRP A 503 10.86 14.97 -2.64
C TRP A 503 12.16 14.17 -2.82
N LEU A 504 12.59 13.46 -1.77
CA LEU A 504 13.82 12.67 -1.80
C LEU A 504 13.75 11.54 -2.83
N ARG A 505 12.63 10.81 -2.88
CA ARG A 505 12.41 9.74 -3.85
C ARG A 505 12.51 10.27 -5.29
N LEU A 506 11.80 11.36 -5.60
CA LEU A 506 11.84 11.97 -6.93
C LEU A 506 13.25 12.48 -7.30
N GLU A 507 14.00 13.00 -6.32
CA GLU A 507 15.39 13.42 -6.53
C GLU A 507 16.32 12.23 -6.85
N LEU A 508 16.11 11.08 -6.21
CA LEU A 508 16.85 9.85 -6.51
C LEU A 508 16.47 9.27 -7.88
N GLU A 509 15.17 9.25 -8.21
CA GLU A 509 14.65 8.81 -9.52
C GLU A 509 15.25 9.64 -10.67
N ARG A 510 15.36 10.96 -10.51
CA ARG A 510 16.03 11.86 -11.48
C ARG A 510 17.47 11.45 -11.79
N ARG A 511 18.14 10.78 -10.85
CA ARG A 511 19.53 10.33 -10.95
C ARG A 511 19.66 8.84 -11.32
N GLY A 512 18.54 8.16 -11.57
CA GLY A 512 18.50 6.73 -11.84
C GLY A 512 18.88 5.86 -10.63
N ILE A 513 18.73 6.38 -9.41
CA ILE A 513 19.01 5.68 -8.16
C ILE A 513 17.70 5.14 -7.60
N GLY A 514 17.64 3.84 -7.32
CA GLY A 514 16.45 3.21 -6.76
C GLY A 514 16.34 3.39 -5.24
N ILE A 515 15.15 3.12 -4.71
CA ILE A 515 14.90 3.01 -3.27
C ILE A 515 14.63 1.56 -2.87
N VAL A 516 15.02 1.20 -1.65
CA VAL A 516 14.74 -0.12 -1.05
C VAL A 516 13.50 0.00 -0.15
N ASP A 517 12.51 -0.87 -0.36
CA ASP A 517 11.31 -0.94 0.48
C ASP A 517 11.57 -1.67 1.81
N ALA A 518 10.61 -1.59 2.74
CA ALA A 518 10.76 -2.18 4.07
C ALA A 518 10.90 -3.71 4.09
N GLU A 519 10.20 -4.44 3.20
CA GLU A 519 10.28 -5.91 3.15
C GLU A 519 11.66 -6.35 2.66
N THR A 520 12.15 -5.72 1.59
CA THR A 520 13.51 -5.95 1.08
C THR A 520 14.58 -5.56 2.10
N LEU A 521 14.43 -4.41 2.77
CA LEU A 521 15.39 -3.96 3.77
C LEU A 521 15.46 -4.92 4.98
N ARG A 522 14.33 -5.49 5.40
CA ARG A 522 14.33 -6.51 6.46
C ARG A 522 15.19 -7.72 6.10
N ASP A 523 15.22 -8.13 4.84
CA ASP A 523 16.09 -9.21 4.39
C ASP A 523 17.56 -8.80 4.45
N GLU A 524 17.89 -7.61 3.93
CA GLU A 524 19.26 -7.07 3.98
C GLU A 524 19.79 -6.92 5.41
N LEU A 525 18.92 -6.55 6.35
CA LEU A 525 19.28 -6.35 7.75
C LEU A 525 19.17 -7.61 8.61
N GLY A 526 18.60 -8.71 8.11
CA GLY A 526 18.34 -9.92 8.90
C GLY A 526 17.26 -9.72 9.99
N MET A 527 16.15 -9.08 9.62
CA MET A 527 15.00 -8.72 10.47
C MET A 527 13.66 -9.14 9.84
N SER A 528 13.63 -10.22 9.05
CA SER A 528 12.40 -10.71 8.41
C SER A 528 11.30 -10.99 9.44
N ARG A 529 10.04 -10.70 9.09
CA ARG A 529 8.90 -10.96 9.98
C ARG A 529 8.72 -12.47 10.24
N PRO A 530 8.16 -12.88 11.40
CA PRO A 530 8.07 -14.29 11.77
C PRO A 530 7.26 -15.17 10.81
N ASP A 531 6.19 -14.63 10.21
CA ASP A 531 5.39 -15.31 9.20
C ASP A 531 6.17 -15.52 7.89
N VAL A 532 6.89 -14.49 7.41
CA VAL A 532 7.79 -14.60 6.25
C VAL A 532 8.88 -15.66 6.49
N ALA A 533 9.49 -15.66 7.68
CA ALA A 533 10.47 -16.67 8.06
C ALA A 533 9.87 -18.09 8.12
N LEU A 534 8.65 -18.24 8.65
CA LEU A 534 7.94 -19.52 8.73
C LEU A 534 7.59 -20.07 7.35
N PHE A 535 7.18 -19.22 6.42
CA PHE A 535 6.96 -19.62 5.02
C PHE A 535 8.27 -20.09 4.36
N ARG A 536 9.36 -19.33 4.53
CA ARG A 536 10.68 -19.73 4.02
C ARG A 536 11.20 -21.02 4.65
N GLN A 537 10.85 -21.29 5.91
CA GLN A 537 11.15 -22.57 6.54
C GLN A 537 10.39 -23.72 5.87
N ALA A 538 9.13 -23.53 5.49
CA ALA A 538 8.37 -24.50 4.70
C ALA A 538 8.96 -24.69 3.30
N GLU A 539 9.35 -23.60 2.65
CA GLU A 539 10.05 -23.64 1.36
C GLU A 539 11.35 -24.45 1.44
N ALA A 540 12.17 -24.21 2.45
CA ALA A 540 13.40 -24.95 2.69
C ALA A 540 13.15 -26.43 2.99
N ALA A 541 12.18 -26.75 3.84
CA ALA A 541 11.79 -28.13 4.16
C ALA A 541 11.30 -28.91 2.93
N LEU A 542 10.73 -28.21 1.95
CA LEU A 542 10.20 -28.78 0.71
C LEU A 542 11.13 -28.63 -0.50
N ALA A 543 12.33 -28.07 -0.33
CA ALA A 543 13.22 -27.70 -1.43
C ALA A 543 13.65 -28.90 -2.31
N HIS A 544 13.71 -30.10 -1.74
CA HIS A 544 14.16 -31.31 -2.44
C HIS A 544 13.03 -32.10 -3.12
N TYR A 545 11.76 -31.72 -2.94
CA TYR A 545 10.63 -32.42 -3.55
C TYR A 545 10.26 -31.80 -4.91
N PRO A 546 9.91 -32.62 -5.92
CA PRO A 546 9.41 -32.14 -7.19
C PRO A 546 7.96 -31.64 -7.04
N ALA A 547 7.57 -30.62 -7.82
CA ALA A 547 6.21 -30.10 -7.82
C ALA A 547 5.19 -31.04 -8.53
N ASP A 548 5.64 -32.15 -9.11
CA ASP A 548 4.81 -33.13 -9.79
C ASP A 548 4.10 -34.03 -8.78
N GLU A 549 2.77 -33.95 -8.71
CA GLU A 549 1.91 -34.75 -7.83
C GLU A 549 2.12 -36.27 -7.96
N ARG A 550 2.62 -36.75 -9.11
CA ARG A 550 2.86 -38.19 -9.33
C ARG A 550 4.10 -38.71 -8.62
N LEU A 551 4.97 -37.81 -8.15
CA LEU A 551 6.29 -38.14 -7.61
C LEU A 551 6.39 -37.96 -6.09
N VAL A 552 5.38 -37.39 -5.43
CA VAL A 552 5.40 -37.09 -3.99
C VAL A 552 4.00 -37.21 -3.39
N SER A 553 3.88 -37.85 -2.22
CA SER A 553 2.61 -37.99 -1.51
C SER A 553 2.35 -36.83 -0.54
N ALA A 554 1.07 -36.61 -0.20
CA ALA A 554 0.68 -35.67 0.84
C ALA A 554 1.32 -36.00 2.20
N ASP A 555 1.38 -37.28 2.58
CA ASP A 555 2.01 -37.73 3.83
C ASP A 555 3.48 -37.32 3.93
N THR A 556 4.22 -37.45 2.83
CA THR A 556 5.64 -37.05 2.78
C THR A 556 5.81 -35.55 2.99
N ILE A 557 4.91 -34.76 2.40
CA ILE A 557 4.89 -33.29 2.56
C ILE A 557 4.55 -32.93 4.01
N LEU A 558 3.52 -33.55 4.58
CA LEU A 558 3.09 -33.30 5.95
C LEU A 558 4.15 -33.69 6.99
N ASP A 559 4.90 -34.78 6.76
CA ASP A 559 6.00 -35.19 7.62
C ASP A 559 7.15 -34.16 7.58
N ALA A 560 7.51 -33.66 6.40
CA ALA A 560 8.50 -32.60 6.25
C ALA A 560 8.08 -31.29 6.95
N LEU A 561 6.78 -31.01 7.00
CA LEU A 561 6.21 -29.80 7.63
C LEU A 561 5.92 -29.94 9.13
N ARG A 562 6.17 -31.10 9.73
CA ARG A 562 5.87 -31.37 11.15
C ARG A 562 6.33 -30.28 12.15
N PRO A 563 7.58 -29.75 12.11
CA PRO A 563 7.99 -28.68 13.03
C PRO A 563 7.27 -27.35 12.79
N ILE A 564 6.86 -27.09 11.55
CA ILE A 564 6.13 -25.89 11.15
C ILE A 564 4.67 -25.97 11.66
N VAL A 565 4.06 -27.16 11.59
CA VAL A 565 2.73 -27.42 12.18
C VAL A 565 2.72 -27.15 13.68
N ASP A 566 3.76 -27.55 14.42
CA ASP A 566 3.84 -27.23 15.86
C ASP A 566 4.01 -25.72 16.13
N THR A 567 4.72 -25.02 15.25
CA THR A 567 4.87 -23.56 15.34
C THR A 567 3.54 -22.86 15.11
N TYR A 568 2.81 -23.25 14.06
CA TYR A 568 1.45 -22.75 13.80
C TYR A 568 0.49 -23.05 14.95
N ARG A 569 0.52 -24.27 15.50
CA ARG A 569 -0.34 -24.66 16.63
C ARG A 569 -0.22 -23.70 17.81
N LYS A 570 0.99 -23.22 18.13
CA LYS A 570 1.21 -22.23 19.22
C LYS A 570 0.60 -20.87 18.92
N ILE A 571 0.57 -20.45 17.65
CA ILE A 571 -0.13 -19.24 17.22
C ILE A 571 -1.64 -19.44 17.41
N GLU A 572 -2.16 -20.57 16.94
CA GLU A 572 -3.56 -20.93 17.07
C GLU A 572 -4.02 -21.05 18.54
N ASP A 573 -3.19 -21.61 19.43
CA ASP A 573 -3.49 -21.72 20.87
C ASP A 573 -3.68 -20.34 21.52
N ARG A 574 -2.90 -19.33 21.10
CA ARG A 574 -3.04 -17.95 21.59
C ARG A 574 -4.33 -17.30 21.07
N LEU A 575 -4.66 -17.52 19.80
CA LEU A 575 -5.91 -17.05 19.19
C LEU A 575 -7.13 -17.70 19.88
N ALA A 576 -7.12 -19.02 20.05
CA ALA A 576 -8.18 -19.75 20.75
C ALA A 576 -8.34 -19.25 22.20
N SER A 577 -7.23 -19.04 22.91
CA SER A 577 -7.26 -18.48 24.26
C SER A 577 -7.84 -17.06 24.30
N HIS A 578 -7.58 -16.25 23.27
CA HIS A 578 -8.15 -14.90 23.16
C HIS A 578 -9.66 -14.96 22.91
N LEU A 579 -10.11 -15.78 21.96
CA LEU A 579 -11.53 -15.97 21.64
C LEU A 579 -12.32 -16.57 22.82
N ALA A 580 -11.69 -17.44 23.63
CA ALA A 580 -12.30 -18.03 24.82
C ALA A 580 -12.45 -17.02 25.99
N ARG A 581 -11.66 -15.94 25.99
CA ARG A 581 -11.65 -14.93 27.06
C ARG A 581 -12.51 -13.74 26.66
N SER A 582 -13.73 -13.64 27.16
CA SER A 582 -14.41 -12.34 27.19
C SER A 582 -15.45 -12.25 28.30
N ALA A 583 -15.39 -11.13 29.02
CA ALA A 583 -16.36 -10.71 30.01
C ALA A 583 -17.70 -10.23 29.39
N SER A 584 -17.78 -10.09 28.05
CA SER A 584 -19.01 -9.87 27.29
C SER A 584 -18.77 -10.07 25.78
N LEU A 585 -18.95 -11.28 25.25
CA LEU A 585 -18.99 -11.49 23.80
C LEU A 585 -20.22 -10.77 23.20
N PRO A 586 -20.13 -10.18 22.00
CA PRO A 586 -21.30 -9.65 21.30
C PRO A 586 -22.38 -10.72 21.14
N THR A 587 -23.65 -10.34 21.29
CA THR A 587 -24.80 -11.23 21.07
C THR A 587 -25.30 -11.21 19.63
N ASP A 588 -25.02 -10.14 18.87
CA ASP A 588 -25.37 -10.06 17.46
C ASP A 588 -24.41 -10.94 16.62
N PRO A 589 -24.92 -11.83 15.73
CA PRO A 589 -24.08 -12.74 14.97
C PRO A 589 -23.06 -12.06 14.05
N ALA A 590 -23.43 -10.93 13.43
CA ALA A 590 -22.53 -10.22 12.53
C ALA A 590 -21.40 -9.53 13.30
N ALA A 591 -21.73 -8.89 14.43
CA ALA A 591 -20.74 -8.30 15.32
C ALA A 591 -19.79 -9.35 15.93
N LEU A 592 -20.31 -10.53 16.29
CA LEU A 592 -19.47 -11.62 16.81
C LEU A 592 -18.55 -12.20 15.72
N ALA A 593 -19.02 -12.31 14.47
CA ALA A 593 -18.17 -12.67 13.34
C ALA A 593 -17.06 -11.64 13.10
N GLU A 594 -17.37 -10.34 13.16
CA GLU A 594 -16.37 -9.27 13.01
C GLU A 594 -15.31 -9.30 14.12
N HIS A 595 -15.72 -9.61 15.36
CA HIS A 595 -14.79 -9.84 16.46
C HIS A 595 -13.83 -11.00 16.15
N VAL A 596 -14.34 -12.12 15.60
CA VAL A 596 -13.50 -13.26 15.20
C VAL A 596 -12.57 -12.90 14.05
N PHE A 597 -13.05 -12.20 13.02
CA PHE A 597 -12.22 -11.76 11.90
C PHE A 597 -11.09 -10.84 12.35
N THR A 598 -11.40 -9.84 13.18
CA THR A 598 -10.41 -8.91 13.72
C THR A 598 -9.38 -9.63 14.59
N ALA A 599 -9.82 -10.53 15.47
CA ALA A 599 -8.92 -11.37 16.24
C ALA A 599 -8.02 -12.21 15.30
N ALA A 600 -8.58 -12.96 14.37
CA ALA A 600 -7.81 -13.80 13.45
C ALA A 600 -6.75 -12.98 12.68
N ARG A 601 -7.13 -11.85 12.08
CA ARG A 601 -6.21 -10.95 11.34
C ARG A 601 -5.07 -10.45 12.22
N SER A 602 -5.33 -10.00 13.45
CA SER A 602 -4.30 -9.51 14.37
C SER A 602 -3.32 -10.58 14.86
N PHE A 603 -3.70 -11.86 14.80
CA PHE A 603 -2.81 -13.01 15.02
C PHE A 603 -2.11 -13.50 13.73
N GLY A 604 -2.31 -12.82 12.61
CA GLY A 604 -1.78 -13.16 11.29
C GLY A 604 -2.53 -14.28 10.57
N VAL A 605 -3.69 -14.72 11.09
CA VAL A 605 -4.52 -15.78 10.51
C VAL A 605 -5.61 -15.16 9.64
N THR A 606 -5.57 -15.42 8.33
CA THR A 606 -6.62 -14.97 7.41
C THR A 606 -7.66 -16.06 7.22
N ILE A 607 -8.88 -15.83 7.71
CA ILE A 607 -10.05 -16.69 7.43
C ILE A 607 -10.46 -16.44 5.98
N ARG A 608 -10.11 -17.36 5.07
CA ARG A 608 -10.35 -17.23 3.64
C ARG A 608 -11.81 -17.56 3.30
N SER A 609 -12.47 -16.73 2.50
CA SER A 609 -13.78 -17.07 1.93
C SER A 609 -13.59 -18.07 0.78
N PHE A 610 -13.75 -19.37 1.05
CA PHE A 610 -13.76 -20.40 0.00
C PHE A 610 -15.14 -20.47 -0.64
N VAL A 611 -15.18 -20.53 -1.97
CA VAL A 611 -16.46 -20.70 -2.70
C VAL A 611 -17.07 -22.07 -2.39
N GLU A 612 -16.23 -23.08 -2.23
CA GLU A 612 -16.62 -24.46 -1.92
C GLU A 612 -16.74 -24.74 -0.40
N GLU A 613 -16.70 -23.71 0.46
CA GLU A 613 -16.82 -23.87 1.93
C GLU A 613 -18.13 -24.58 2.35
N LEU A 614 -19.19 -24.42 1.55
CA LEU A 614 -20.49 -25.07 1.76
C LEU A 614 -20.43 -26.60 1.72
N ASP A 615 -19.40 -27.21 1.15
CA ASP A 615 -19.25 -28.67 1.11
C ASP A 615 -19.09 -29.29 2.53
N ARG A 616 -18.80 -28.46 3.55
CA ARG A 616 -18.71 -28.85 4.97
C ARG A 616 -20.03 -28.71 5.73
N TYR A 617 -21.03 -28.04 5.15
CA TYR A 617 -22.29 -27.72 5.80
C TYR A 617 -23.32 -28.79 5.45
N GLU A 618 -23.93 -29.41 6.46
CA GLU A 618 -24.89 -30.50 6.24
C GLU A 618 -26.15 -30.01 5.51
N ASP A 619 -26.68 -28.83 5.88
CA ASP A 619 -27.90 -28.29 5.27
C ASP A 619 -27.65 -27.42 4.02
N HIS A 620 -26.51 -27.60 3.32
CA HIS A 620 -26.05 -26.71 2.25
C HIS A 620 -27.09 -26.38 1.17
N GLU A 621 -27.97 -27.33 0.82
CA GLU A 621 -29.05 -27.16 -0.17
C GLU A 621 -30.08 -26.08 0.23
N TYR A 622 -30.18 -25.80 1.53
CA TYR A 622 -31.13 -24.85 2.10
C TYR A 622 -30.47 -23.52 2.54
N LEU A 623 -29.16 -23.38 2.37
CA LEU A 623 -28.41 -22.18 2.78
C LEU A 623 -28.33 -21.16 1.63
N VAL A 624 -28.41 -19.88 1.99
CA VAL A 624 -28.20 -18.79 1.04
C VAL A 624 -26.72 -18.41 1.00
N ALA A 625 -26.00 -18.93 0.00
CA ALA A 625 -24.55 -18.77 -0.16
C ALA A 625 -24.04 -17.31 -0.17
N ARG A 626 -24.89 -16.32 -0.50
CA ARG A 626 -24.56 -14.88 -0.46
C ARG A 626 -24.10 -14.42 0.94
N TYR A 627 -24.50 -15.15 1.98
CA TYR A 627 -24.40 -14.74 3.37
C TYR A 627 -23.48 -15.66 4.19
N ILE A 628 -22.54 -16.35 3.53
CA ILE A 628 -21.72 -17.40 4.18
C ILE A 628 -20.61 -16.88 5.10
N GLN A 629 -20.16 -15.62 4.94
CA GLN A 629 -19.00 -15.10 5.67
C GLN A 629 -19.19 -15.05 7.19
N ILE A 630 -20.37 -14.60 7.64
CA ILE A 630 -20.72 -14.56 9.08
C ILE A 630 -20.66 -15.97 9.70
N PRO A 631 -21.43 -16.96 9.21
CA PRO A 631 -21.38 -18.29 9.79
C PRO A 631 -20.02 -18.96 9.61
N GLN A 632 -19.25 -18.63 8.58
CA GLN A 632 -17.89 -19.13 8.42
C GLN A 632 -16.98 -18.71 9.59
N ALA A 633 -16.98 -17.43 9.97
CA ALA A 633 -16.19 -16.94 11.10
C ALA A 633 -16.64 -17.57 12.43
N LEU A 634 -17.95 -17.70 12.64
CA LEU A 634 -18.49 -18.34 13.85
C LEU A 634 -18.07 -19.81 13.94
N ASN A 635 -18.14 -20.56 12.83
CA ASN A 635 -17.69 -21.95 12.78
C ASN A 635 -16.17 -22.09 12.92
N PHE A 636 -15.39 -21.14 12.40
CA PHE A 636 -13.94 -21.09 12.62
C PHE A 636 -13.61 -20.96 14.12
N ALA A 637 -14.31 -20.10 14.86
CA ALA A 637 -14.13 -20.02 16.32
C ALA A 637 -14.46 -21.35 17.00
N ARG A 638 -15.58 -22.00 16.63
CA ARG A 638 -15.96 -23.33 17.15
C ARG A 638 -14.87 -24.38 16.88
N GLU A 639 -14.36 -24.40 15.66
CA GLU A 639 -13.32 -25.31 15.18
C GLU A 639 -11.99 -25.14 15.94
N LEU A 640 -11.67 -23.93 16.40
CA LEU A 640 -10.51 -23.65 17.23
C LEU A 640 -10.71 -24.03 18.70
N LEU A 641 -11.91 -23.79 19.24
CA LEU A 641 -12.22 -23.89 20.66
C LEU A 641 -12.56 -25.31 21.12
N VAL A 642 -13.34 -26.07 20.33
CA VAL A 642 -13.78 -27.43 20.67
C VAL A 642 -12.62 -28.38 20.93
N PRO A 643 -11.58 -28.48 20.07
CA PRO A 643 -10.46 -29.40 20.31
C PRO A 643 -9.65 -29.09 21.58
N ARG A 644 -9.82 -27.88 22.14
CA ARG A 644 -9.10 -27.38 23.32
C ARG A 644 -9.96 -27.40 24.59
N GLY A 645 -11.22 -27.86 24.50
CA GLY A 645 -12.13 -27.95 25.64
C GLY A 645 -12.69 -26.61 26.12
N HIS A 646 -12.66 -25.57 25.28
CA HIS A 646 -13.31 -24.29 25.58
C HIS A 646 -14.82 -24.34 25.23
N SER A 647 -15.64 -23.55 25.94
CA SER A 647 -17.08 -23.43 25.64
C SER A 647 -17.29 -22.72 24.30
N ILE A 648 -18.33 -23.14 23.57
CA ILE A 648 -18.76 -22.56 22.30
C ILE A 648 -20.22 -22.07 22.31
N ASP A 649 -20.88 -22.06 23.47
CA ASP A 649 -22.32 -21.80 23.60
C ASP A 649 -22.75 -20.42 23.06
N ALA A 650 -21.84 -19.43 23.08
CA ALA A 650 -22.08 -18.12 22.49
C ALA A 650 -22.13 -18.20 20.95
N TYR A 651 -21.25 -18.99 20.34
CA TYR A 651 -21.14 -19.13 18.90
C TYR A 651 -22.26 -19.99 18.32
N ASP A 652 -22.65 -21.06 19.01
CA ASP A 652 -23.80 -21.89 18.60
C ASP A 652 -25.10 -21.07 18.61
N ARG A 653 -25.36 -20.31 19.68
CA ARG A 653 -26.52 -19.40 19.74
C ARG A 653 -26.51 -18.36 18.62
N ALA A 654 -25.34 -17.80 18.31
CA ALA A 654 -25.22 -16.84 17.20
C ALA A 654 -25.53 -17.48 15.83
N LEU A 655 -25.14 -18.73 15.62
CA LEU A 655 -25.50 -19.48 14.41
C LEU A 655 -27.00 -19.76 14.32
N GLU A 656 -27.64 -20.10 15.44
CA GLU A 656 -29.10 -20.26 15.54
C GLU A 656 -29.83 -18.94 15.23
N ASP A 657 -29.41 -17.84 15.85
CA ASP A 657 -30.00 -16.50 15.64
C ASP A 657 -29.82 -16.00 14.19
N TYR A 658 -28.77 -16.46 13.52
CA TYR A 658 -28.48 -16.14 12.12
C TYR A 658 -29.35 -16.93 11.14
N ALA A 659 -29.71 -18.18 11.46
CA ALA A 659 -30.52 -19.05 10.62
C ALA A 659 -32.00 -18.64 10.63
N ARG A 660 -32.37 -17.73 9.72
CA ARG A 660 -33.72 -17.13 9.65
C ARG A 660 -34.45 -17.59 8.38
N PRO A 661 -35.52 -18.41 8.49
CA PRO A 661 -36.30 -18.87 7.36
C PRO A 661 -36.81 -17.71 6.48
N GLY A 662 -36.68 -17.88 5.16
CA GLY A 662 -37.04 -16.86 4.17
C GLY A 662 -36.07 -15.67 4.06
N LYS A 663 -35.03 -15.61 4.90
CA LYS A 663 -33.98 -14.57 4.83
C LYS A 663 -32.62 -15.17 4.48
N THR A 664 -32.10 -16.01 5.36
CA THR A 664 -30.75 -16.61 5.24
C THR A 664 -30.80 -18.12 5.02
N VAL A 665 -31.94 -18.77 5.31
CA VAL A 665 -32.20 -20.18 4.97
C VAL A 665 -33.55 -20.34 4.28
N THR A 666 -33.71 -21.38 3.47
CA THR A 666 -34.95 -21.63 2.70
C THR A 666 -35.90 -22.63 3.36
N ARG A 667 -35.45 -23.34 4.41
CA ARG A 667 -36.21 -24.36 5.12
C ARG A 667 -36.19 -24.12 6.63
N ASP A 668 -37.30 -24.44 7.30
CA ASP A 668 -37.39 -24.43 8.77
C ASP A 668 -36.45 -25.50 9.37
N ASN A 669 -35.70 -25.12 10.41
CA ASN A 669 -34.67 -25.92 11.10
C ASN A 669 -33.36 -26.15 10.33
N ALA A 670 -33.16 -25.55 9.15
CA ALA A 670 -31.85 -25.59 8.50
C ALA A 670 -30.80 -24.81 9.31
N SER A 671 -29.60 -25.38 9.47
CA SER A 671 -28.56 -24.82 10.33
C SER A 671 -27.32 -24.40 9.53
N TYR A 672 -26.71 -23.30 9.98
CA TYR A 672 -25.37 -22.91 9.56
C TYR A 672 -24.27 -23.53 10.42
N SER A 673 -24.60 -24.45 11.34
CA SER A 673 -23.61 -25.14 12.16
C SER A 673 -22.88 -26.21 11.37
N VAL A 674 -21.55 -26.13 11.32
CA VAL A 674 -20.69 -27.18 10.76
C VAL A 674 -20.59 -28.31 11.78
N ARG A 675 -20.79 -29.55 11.32
CA ARG A 675 -20.66 -30.74 12.18
C ARG A 675 -19.22 -30.94 12.65
N ILE A 676 -19.04 -31.54 13.83
CA ILE A 676 -17.70 -31.76 14.42
C ILE A 676 -16.83 -32.68 13.55
N ASP A 677 -17.42 -33.68 12.89
CA ASP A 677 -16.71 -34.58 11.95
C ASP A 677 -16.25 -33.88 10.66
N GLN A 678 -16.75 -32.66 10.42
CA GLN A 678 -16.37 -31.76 9.32
C GLN A 678 -15.42 -30.64 9.80
N PHE A 679 -14.89 -30.71 11.01
CA PHE A 679 -13.80 -29.84 11.45
C PHE A 679 -12.48 -30.25 10.77
N LYS A 680 -11.80 -29.26 10.20
CA LYS A 680 -10.48 -29.37 9.58
C LYS A 680 -9.48 -29.83 10.64
N PRO A 681 -8.63 -30.84 10.38
CA PRO A 681 -7.58 -31.21 11.31
C PRO A 681 -6.48 -30.12 11.38
N LEU A 682 -5.67 -30.15 12.44
CA LEU A 682 -4.61 -29.15 12.67
C LEU A 682 -3.66 -28.98 11.47
N PRO A 683 -3.15 -30.04 10.80
CA PRO A 683 -2.30 -29.87 9.62
C PRO A 683 -3.03 -29.18 8.46
N LEU A 684 -4.32 -29.42 8.27
CA LEU A 684 -5.11 -28.74 7.22
C LEU A 684 -5.20 -27.23 7.49
N ARG A 685 -5.48 -26.83 8.73
CA ARG A 685 -5.51 -25.41 9.11
C ARG A 685 -4.12 -24.75 9.01
N CYS A 686 -3.06 -25.49 9.33
CA CYS A 686 -1.68 -25.04 9.12
C CYS A 686 -1.36 -24.78 7.64
N LEU A 687 -1.77 -25.69 6.75
CA LEU A 687 -1.57 -25.52 5.31
C LEU A 687 -2.31 -24.28 4.80
N GLU A 688 -3.59 -24.11 5.18
CA GLU A 688 -4.38 -22.92 4.85
C GLU A 688 -3.72 -21.62 5.32
N TYR A 689 -3.13 -21.63 6.52
CA TYR A 689 -2.36 -20.50 7.04
C TYR A 689 -1.10 -20.24 6.19
N LEU A 690 -0.28 -21.26 5.91
CA LEU A 690 0.97 -21.11 5.14
C LEU A 690 0.73 -20.53 3.76
N VAL A 691 -0.26 -21.07 3.02
CA VAL A 691 -0.58 -20.54 1.68
C VAL A 691 -1.21 -19.14 1.73
N GLY A 692 -1.61 -18.66 2.92
CA GLY A 692 -2.14 -17.33 3.21
C GLY A 692 -1.12 -16.29 3.64
N ILE A 693 0.14 -16.66 3.85
CA ILE A 693 1.20 -15.72 4.21
C ILE A 693 1.58 -14.80 3.04
N PRO A 694 1.81 -15.31 1.81
CA PRO A 694 2.14 -14.44 0.67
C PRO A 694 0.96 -13.55 0.27
N CYS A 695 1.24 -12.30 -0.09
CA CYS A 695 0.25 -11.32 -0.58
C CYS A 695 -0.91 -11.09 0.39
N ARG A 696 -0.62 -10.93 1.68
CA ARG A 696 -1.65 -10.68 2.70
C ARG A 696 -2.11 -9.23 2.63
N TYR A 697 -3.38 -8.97 2.94
CA TYR A 697 -3.81 -7.61 3.24
C TYR A 697 -3.28 -7.14 4.61
N ASN A 698 -3.18 -5.83 4.79
CA ASN A 698 -3.12 -5.23 6.12
C ASN A 698 -4.52 -5.22 6.79
N SER A 699 -4.60 -4.77 8.04
CA SER A 699 -5.80 -4.94 8.88
C SER A 699 -7.09 -4.32 8.34
N ASP A 700 -6.98 -3.20 7.61
CA ASP A 700 -8.10 -2.41 7.09
C ASP A 700 -8.22 -2.47 5.55
N TYR A 701 -7.49 -3.38 4.89
CA TYR A 701 -7.52 -3.57 3.45
C TYR A 701 -7.11 -2.32 2.65
N SER A 702 -6.16 -1.55 3.17
CA SER A 702 -5.60 -0.38 2.47
C SER A 702 -4.31 -0.70 1.70
N ASN A 703 -3.66 -1.84 1.94
CA ASN A 703 -2.46 -2.27 1.21
C ASN A 703 -2.26 -3.80 1.19
N VAL A 704 -1.32 -4.28 0.37
CA VAL A 704 -0.89 -5.69 0.27
C VAL A 704 0.57 -5.83 0.71
N VAL A 705 0.86 -6.81 1.57
CA VAL A 705 2.19 -7.09 2.15
C VAL A 705 2.67 -8.52 1.83
N ASN A 706 3.91 -8.83 2.19
CA ASN A 706 4.57 -10.12 1.92
C ASN A 706 4.66 -10.41 0.40
N LEU A 707 4.98 -9.38 -0.38
CA LEU A 707 5.01 -9.43 -1.84
C LEU A 707 6.33 -10.02 -2.35
N GLY A 708 7.39 -9.93 -1.57
CA GLY A 708 8.74 -10.38 -1.91
C GLY A 708 8.85 -11.91 -1.98
N LEU A 709 8.05 -12.64 -1.21
CA LEU A 709 8.02 -14.11 -1.20
C LEU A 709 7.83 -14.72 -2.61
N ARG A 710 7.06 -14.03 -3.47
CA ARG A 710 6.79 -14.48 -4.85
C ARG A 710 8.02 -14.50 -5.75
N GLN A 711 9.06 -13.76 -5.38
CA GLN A 711 10.30 -13.68 -6.16
C GLN A 711 11.27 -14.82 -5.80
N SER A 712 10.93 -15.66 -4.82
CA SER A 712 11.76 -16.80 -4.47
C SER A 712 11.81 -17.83 -5.61
N PRO A 713 12.99 -18.40 -5.95
CA PRO A 713 13.13 -19.42 -6.99
C PRO A 713 12.27 -20.67 -6.79
N ARG A 714 11.90 -20.98 -5.53
CA ARG A 714 11.12 -22.18 -5.18
C ARG A 714 9.65 -21.86 -4.85
N TYR A 715 9.25 -20.59 -4.95
CA TYR A 715 7.91 -20.13 -4.56
C TYR A 715 6.78 -20.99 -5.15
N SER A 716 6.69 -21.09 -6.47
CA SER A 716 5.62 -21.85 -7.14
C SER A 716 5.69 -23.34 -6.85
N ALA A 717 6.89 -23.93 -6.76
CA ALA A 717 7.04 -25.34 -6.41
C ALA A 717 6.55 -25.62 -4.97
N THR A 718 6.90 -24.76 -4.02
CA THR A 718 6.42 -24.85 -2.63
C THR A 718 4.91 -24.69 -2.56
N MET A 719 4.34 -23.69 -3.24
CA MET A 719 2.88 -23.50 -3.28
C MET A 719 2.16 -24.71 -3.91
N ALA A 720 2.69 -25.30 -4.99
CA ALA A 720 2.14 -26.51 -5.59
C ALA A 720 2.12 -27.68 -4.60
N LEU A 721 3.19 -27.89 -3.84
CA LEU A 721 3.29 -28.94 -2.82
C LEU A 721 2.35 -28.69 -1.63
N LEU A 722 2.26 -27.45 -1.15
CA LEU A 722 1.33 -27.09 -0.09
C LEU A 722 -0.12 -27.35 -0.51
N TYR A 723 -0.51 -26.94 -1.72
CA TYR A 723 -1.84 -27.21 -2.25
C TYR A 723 -2.09 -28.69 -2.58
N HIS A 724 -1.04 -29.47 -2.87
CA HIS A 724 -1.15 -30.93 -3.03
C HIS A 724 -1.58 -31.60 -1.73
N ALA A 725 -0.89 -31.31 -0.61
CA ALA A 725 -1.27 -31.85 0.69
C ALA A 725 -2.62 -31.30 1.18
N LEU A 726 -2.92 -30.02 0.89
CA LEU A 726 -4.21 -29.40 1.22
C LEU A 726 -5.36 -30.10 0.48
N ARG A 727 -5.19 -30.40 -0.81
CA ARG A 727 -6.18 -31.13 -1.61
C ARG A 727 -6.54 -32.46 -0.97
N GLU A 728 -5.53 -33.28 -0.66
CA GLU A 728 -5.73 -34.63 -0.11
C GLU A 728 -6.57 -34.59 1.18
N LEU A 729 -6.18 -33.75 2.13
CA LEU A 729 -6.88 -33.61 3.41
C LEU A 729 -8.30 -33.03 3.25
N THR A 730 -8.51 -32.12 2.30
CA THR A 730 -9.84 -31.56 2.03
C THR A 730 -10.75 -32.61 1.36
N LEU A 731 -10.23 -33.41 0.43
CA LEU A 731 -10.99 -34.49 -0.22
C LEU A 731 -11.41 -35.56 0.78
N GLU A 732 -10.51 -35.99 1.67
CA GLU A 732 -10.84 -36.93 2.75
C GLU A 732 -12.00 -36.40 3.63
N LEU A 733 -11.99 -35.11 3.93
CA LEU A 733 -13.05 -34.47 4.72
C LEU A 733 -14.38 -34.41 3.95
N ARG A 734 -14.32 -34.06 2.66
CA ARG A 734 -15.45 -33.96 1.74
C ARG A 734 -16.13 -35.31 1.52
N ASP A 735 -15.38 -36.39 1.41
CA ASP A 735 -15.93 -37.73 1.18
C ASP A 735 -16.77 -38.26 2.37
N ARG A 736 -16.62 -37.64 3.55
CA ARG A 736 -17.45 -37.91 4.74
C ARG A 736 -18.64 -36.97 4.88
N SER A 737 -18.81 -36.01 3.98
CA SER A 737 -19.92 -35.06 4.00
C SER A 737 -21.03 -35.47 3.03
N ASN A 738 -22.13 -34.71 3.02
CA ASN A 738 -23.20 -34.82 2.03
C ASN A 738 -23.06 -33.77 0.91
N ALA A 739 -21.84 -33.28 0.65
CA ALA A 739 -21.57 -32.37 -0.44
C ALA A 739 -22.05 -32.93 -1.78
N SER A 740 -22.53 -32.05 -2.66
CA SER A 740 -23.06 -32.43 -3.97
C SER A 740 -22.07 -33.30 -4.75
N HIS A 741 -22.53 -34.44 -5.27
CA HIS A 741 -21.71 -35.26 -6.16
C HIS A 741 -21.38 -34.50 -7.45
N LYS A 742 -20.10 -34.54 -7.82
CA LYS A 742 -19.61 -33.94 -9.07
C LYS A 742 -19.61 -34.97 -10.20
N ALA A 743 -19.77 -34.52 -11.44
CA ALA A 743 -19.84 -35.35 -12.64
C ALA A 743 -18.54 -35.31 -13.48
N CYS A 744 -18.30 -36.39 -14.23
CA CYS A 744 -17.17 -36.53 -15.15
C CYS A 744 -17.40 -35.70 -16.44
N GLY A 745 -16.30 -35.30 -17.09
CA GLY A 745 -16.32 -34.52 -18.33
C GLY A 745 -16.68 -33.04 -18.15
N PRO A 746 -16.26 -32.17 -19.09
CA PRO A 746 -16.62 -30.75 -19.12
C PRO A 746 -18.06 -30.55 -19.60
N VAL A 747 -18.64 -29.37 -19.30
CA VAL A 747 -19.94 -28.93 -19.84
C VAL A 747 -19.74 -27.73 -20.75
N TRP A 748 -20.44 -27.73 -21.88
CA TRP A 748 -20.37 -26.70 -22.91
C TRP A 748 -21.74 -26.02 -23.01
N THR A 749 -21.79 -24.70 -22.83
CA THR A 749 -23.05 -23.95 -22.84
C THR A 749 -22.95 -22.76 -23.80
N LEU A 750 -23.86 -22.69 -24.76
CA LEU A 750 -23.98 -21.56 -25.69
C LEU A 750 -24.95 -20.51 -25.11
N LEU A 751 -24.53 -19.26 -25.13
CA LEU A 751 -25.32 -18.09 -24.75
C LEU A 751 -25.57 -17.24 -26.00
N GLU A 752 -26.83 -16.91 -26.26
CA GLU A 752 -27.26 -16.07 -27.40
C GLU A 752 -28.15 -14.92 -26.91
N THR A 753 -28.02 -13.74 -27.52
CA THR A 753 -28.86 -12.57 -27.19
C THR A 753 -30.34 -12.88 -27.37
N SER A 754 -31.19 -12.54 -26.39
CA SER A 754 -32.65 -12.69 -26.52
C SER A 754 -33.22 -11.72 -27.57
N ALA A 755 -34.35 -12.08 -28.17
CA ALA A 755 -35.10 -11.22 -29.09
C ALA A 755 -35.65 -9.94 -28.42
N ALA A 756 -35.76 -9.92 -27.07
CA ALA A 756 -36.18 -8.76 -26.30
C ALA A 756 -34.99 -8.10 -25.58
N ALA A 757 -34.82 -6.79 -25.74
CA ALA A 757 -33.66 -6.03 -25.28
C ALA A 757 -33.42 -6.03 -23.75
N ASN A 758 -34.40 -6.45 -22.94
CA ASN A 758 -34.32 -6.47 -21.47
C ASN A 758 -34.30 -7.90 -20.87
N GLU A 759 -34.24 -8.94 -21.70
CA GLU A 759 -34.20 -10.32 -21.22
C GLU A 759 -32.76 -10.86 -21.10
N PRO A 760 -32.48 -11.75 -20.14
CA PRO A 760 -31.20 -12.44 -20.06
C PRO A 760 -30.95 -13.26 -21.34
N PRO A 761 -29.67 -13.53 -21.70
CA PRO A 761 -29.35 -14.33 -22.88
C PRO A 761 -29.97 -15.73 -22.77
N VAL A 762 -30.46 -16.24 -23.90
CA VAL A 762 -30.97 -17.60 -24.01
C VAL A 762 -29.78 -18.55 -23.89
N ARG A 763 -29.94 -19.55 -23.01
CA ARG A 763 -28.88 -20.53 -22.72
C ARG A 763 -29.26 -21.87 -23.32
N ARG A 764 -28.28 -22.54 -23.93
CA ARG A 764 -28.43 -23.88 -24.47
C ARG A 764 -27.20 -24.71 -24.16
N ASP A 765 -27.38 -25.79 -23.41
CA ASP A 765 -26.32 -26.79 -23.23
C ASP A 765 -26.11 -27.55 -24.53
N ILE A 766 -24.83 -27.75 -24.87
CA ILE A 766 -24.40 -28.31 -26.15
C ILE A 766 -23.97 -29.75 -25.95
N THR A 767 -24.52 -30.64 -26.76
CA THR A 767 -24.12 -32.05 -26.77
C THR A 767 -22.76 -32.21 -27.43
N PRO A 768 -21.99 -33.26 -27.11
CA PRO A 768 -20.68 -33.50 -27.73
C PRO A 768 -20.70 -33.57 -29.27
N ASP A 769 -21.83 -33.98 -29.88
CA ASP A 769 -21.99 -34.09 -31.32
C ASP A 769 -22.26 -32.73 -31.99
N ASP A 770 -22.95 -31.83 -31.29
CA ASP A 770 -23.25 -30.47 -31.78
C ASP A 770 -22.11 -29.47 -31.53
N LEU A 771 -21.12 -29.86 -30.72
CA LEU A 771 -20.04 -28.98 -30.26
C LEU A 771 -19.21 -28.33 -31.38
N PRO A 772 -18.79 -29.03 -32.45
CA PRO A 772 -18.04 -28.41 -33.54
C PRO A 772 -18.81 -27.25 -34.19
N ALA A 773 -20.11 -27.42 -34.43
CA ALA A 773 -20.96 -26.37 -34.97
C ALA A 773 -21.15 -25.20 -33.99
N ALA A 774 -21.23 -25.50 -32.68
CA ALA A 774 -21.31 -24.46 -31.66
C ALA A 774 -20.04 -23.60 -31.61
N ILE A 775 -18.85 -24.22 -31.69
CA ILE A 775 -17.55 -23.52 -31.75
C ILE A 775 -17.48 -22.59 -32.97
N ASP A 776 -17.83 -23.10 -34.15
CA ASP A 776 -17.78 -22.31 -35.39
C ASP A 776 -18.77 -21.14 -35.40
N SER A 777 -19.84 -21.23 -34.61
CA SER A 777 -20.89 -20.20 -34.53
C SER A 777 -20.72 -19.19 -33.41
N ALA A 778 -19.78 -19.41 -32.48
CA ALA A 778 -19.56 -18.55 -31.33
C ALA A 778 -18.58 -17.42 -31.67
N ASP A 779 -18.88 -16.20 -31.21
CA ASP A 779 -17.97 -15.05 -31.37
C ASP A 779 -16.81 -15.13 -30.38
N TRP A 780 -17.06 -15.62 -29.17
CA TRP A 780 -16.11 -15.70 -28.07
C TRP A 780 -16.27 -17.01 -27.30
N VAL A 781 -15.16 -17.56 -26.82
CA VAL A 781 -15.13 -18.70 -25.89
C VAL A 781 -14.77 -18.21 -24.50
N VAL A 782 -15.50 -18.65 -23.47
CA VAL A 782 -15.17 -18.36 -22.06
C VAL A 782 -14.52 -19.59 -21.47
N LEU A 783 -13.24 -19.48 -21.13
CA LEU A 783 -12.51 -20.53 -20.44
C LEU A 783 -12.99 -20.65 -18.99
N PRO A 784 -12.96 -21.87 -18.42
CA PRO A 784 -13.40 -22.08 -17.05
C PRO A 784 -12.43 -21.45 -16.04
N SER A 785 -12.98 -21.02 -14.90
CA SER A 785 -12.23 -20.59 -13.72
C SER A 785 -12.26 -21.65 -12.62
N THR A 786 -11.50 -21.44 -11.54
CA THR A 786 -11.29 -22.44 -10.48
C THR A 786 -12.58 -23.06 -9.91
N PRO A 787 -13.61 -22.30 -9.49
CA PRO A 787 -14.81 -22.90 -8.88
C PRO A 787 -15.81 -23.44 -9.92
N THR A 788 -15.58 -23.24 -11.22
CA THR A 788 -16.52 -23.62 -12.29
C THR A 788 -16.34 -25.08 -12.70
N THR A 789 -16.65 -26.00 -11.78
CA THR A 789 -16.59 -27.46 -12.00
C THR A 789 -17.98 -28.05 -12.25
N ASN A 790 -18.04 -29.26 -12.80
CA ASN A 790 -19.28 -29.94 -13.19
C ASN A 790 -20.07 -30.47 -11.99
N TYR A 791 -20.80 -29.57 -11.32
CA TYR A 791 -21.73 -29.83 -10.22
C TYR A 791 -22.68 -28.62 -10.04
N PRO A 792 -23.77 -28.71 -9.25
CA PRO A 792 -24.82 -27.69 -9.22
C PRO A 792 -24.34 -26.23 -8.99
N LEU A 793 -23.51 -26.00 -7.97
CA LEU A 793 -22.98 -24.66 -7.69
C LEU A 793 -21.96 -24.22 -8.76
N GLY A 794 -21.09 -25.11 -9.21
CA GLY A 794 -20.10 -24.80 -10.25
C GLY A 794 -20.73 -24.43 -11.59
N LEU A 795 -21.82 -25.10 -11.99
CA LEU A 795 -22.62 -24.74 -13.16
C LEU A 795 -23.31 -23.39 -13.00
N LYS A 796 -23.83 -23.07 -11.80
CA LYS A 796 -24.40 -21.76 -11.51
C LYS A 796 -23.36 -20.64 -11.65
N LEU A 797 -22.15 -20.86 -11.12
CA LEU A 797 -21.04 -19.90 -11.21
C LEU A 797 -20.53 -19.74 -12.64
N SER A 798 -20.38 -20.86 -13.37
CA SER A 798 -19.99 -20.87 -14.79
C SER A 798 -20.95 -20.04 -15.64
N ASN A 799 -22.25 -20.28 -15.46
CA ASN A 799 -23.30 -19.52 -16.14
C ASN A 799 -23.33 -18.03 -15.74
N GLY A 800 -23.12 -17.72 -14.46
CA GLY A 800 -23.06 -16.34 -13.99
C GLY A 800 -21.89 -15.58 -14.60
N MET A 801 -20.70 -16.19 -14.63
CA MET A 801 -19.50 -15.62 -15.25
C MET A 801 -19.70 -15.43 -16.76
N ALA A 802 -20.24 -16.43 -17.46
CA ALA A 802 -20.55 -16.34 -18.89
C ALA A 802 -21.54 -15.22 -19.21
N GLN A 803 -22.58 -15.04 -18.38
CA GLN A 803 -23.53 -13.96 -18.54
C GLN A 803 -22.89 -12.58 -18.32
N LEU A 804 -21.96 -12.44 -17.36
CA LEU A 804 -21.23 -11.20 -17.14
C LEU A 804 -20.38 -10.82 -18.36
N PHE A 805 -19.65 -11.78 -18.95
CA PHE A 805 -18.89 -11.54 -20.18
C PHE A 805 -19.79 -11.22 -21.37
N HIS A 806 -20.91 -11.93 -21.53
CA HIS A 806 -21.89 -11.65 -22.59
C HIS A 806 -22.44 -10.23 -22.47
N GLY A 807 -22.93 -9.85 -21.29
CA GLY A 807 -23.45 -8.51 -21.05
C GLY A 807 -22.39 -7.43 -21.29
N PHE A 808 -21.14 -7.68 -20.90
CA PHE A 808 -20.03 -6.75 -21.13
C PHE A 808 -19.75 -6.53 -22.62
N VAL A 809 -19.63 -7.60 -23.41
CA VAL A 809 -19.38 -7.47 -24.87
C VAL A 809 -20.61 -6.91 -25.58
N ALA A 810 -21.83 -7.27 -25.17
CA ALA A 810 -23.05 -6.72 -25.74
C ALA A 810 -23.14 -5.20 -25.53
N GLN A 811 -22.73 -4.69 -24.36
CA GLN A 811 -22.64 -3.25 -24.11
C GLN A 811 -21.62 -2.56 -25.02
N ILE A 812 -20.45 -3.17 -25.23
CA ILE A 812 -19.43 -2.66 -26.15
C ILE A 812 -19.96 -2.64 -27.58
N ALA A 813 -20.61 -3.72 -28.01
CA ALA A 813 -21.19 -3.81 -29.34
C ALA A 813 -22.28 -2.75 -29.55
N ALA A 814 -23.09 -2.43 -28.53
CA ALA A 814 -24.14 -1.43 -28.62
C ALA A 814 -23.63 0.04 -28.62
N ASP A 815 -22.38 0.28 -28.26
CA ASP A 815 -21.81 1.64 -28.16
C ASP A 815 -21.30 2.13 -29.54
N PRO A 816 -21.94 3.14 -30.17
CA PRO A 816 -21.53 3.63 -31.47
C PRO A 816 -20.20 4.39 -31.43
N THR A 817 -19.75 4.86 -30.26
CA THR A 817 -18.49 5.60 -30.12
C THR A 817 -17.25 4.70 -30.15
N LEU A 818 -17.43 3.39 -29.94
CA LEU A 818 -16.37 2.40 -29.94
C LEU A 818 -16.16 1.73 -31.31
N ARG A 819 -17.05 2.02 -32.27
CA ARG A 819 -17.00 1.46 -33.63
C ARG A 819 -16.22 2.37 -34.59
N PRO A 820 -15.45 1.81 -35.53
CA PRO A 820 -14.85 2.60 -36.60
C PRO A 820 -15.95 3.28 -37.46
N PRO A 821 -15.77 4.56 -37.87
CA PRO A 821 -16.82 5.35 -38.54
C PRO A 821 -17.29 4.84 -39.92
N LYS A 822 -16.75 3.72 -40.40
CA LYS A 822 -17.08 3.12 -41.72
C LYS A 822 -17.62 1.68 -41.63
N GLN A 823 -17.80 1.12 -40.44
CA GLN A 823 -18.23 -0.28 -40.28
C GLN A 823 -19.72 -0.34 -39.88
N ALA A 824 -20.53 -1.01 -40.72
CA ALA A 824 -21.94 -1.23 -40.42
C ALA A 824 -22.10 -2.19 -39.22
N PRO A 825 -23.21 -2.11 -38.45
CA PRO A 825 -23.51 -3.08 -37.40
C PRO A 825 -23.46 -4.52 -37.97
N ARG A 826 -22.91 -5.47 -37.22
CA ARG A 826 -23.14 -6.89 -37.52
C ARG A 826 -24.63 -7.19 -37.35
N ASP A 827 -25.27 -7.73 -38.39
CA ASP A 827 -26.66 -8.21 -38.36
C ASP A 827 -26.79 -9.59 -37.66
N THR A 828 -25.70 -10.14 -37.13
CA THR A 828 -25.67 -11.45 -36.46
C THR A 828 -25.76 -11.30 -34.93
N PRO A 829 -26.55 -12.15 -34.24
CA PRO A 829 -26.68 -12.09 -32.79
C PRO A 829 -25.38 -12.51 -32.10
N LEU A 830 -24.98 -11.79 -31.05
CA LEU A 830 -23.80 -12.11 -30.23
C LEU A 830 -23.94 -13.49 -29.58
N ARG A 831 -22.96 -14.36 -29.82
CA ARG A 831 -22.90 -15.72 -29.28
C ARG A 831 -21.63 -15.96 -28.48
N LEU A 832 -21.78 -16.57 -27.30
CA LEU A 832 -20.67 -16.93 -26.41
C LEU A 832 -20.74 -18.41 -26.03
N LEU A 833 -19.62 -19.12 -26.14
CA LEU A 833 -19.50 -20.51 -25.73
C LEU A 833 -18.76 -20.59 -24.38
N ALA A 834 -19.48 -20.93 -23.31
CA ALA A 834 -18.91 -21.11 -21.99
C ALA A 834 -18.52 -22.57 -21.74
N ILE A 835 -17.38 -22.75 -21.07
CA ILE A 835 -16.84 -24.06 -20.71
C ILE A 835 -16.84 -24.18 -19.19
N THR A 836 -17.29 -25.33 -18.68
CA THR A 836 -17.19 -25.72 -17.27
C THR A 836 -16.19 -26.86 -17.14
N HIS A 837 -15.27 -26.80 -16.17
CA HIS A 837 -14.32 -27.87 -15.91
C HIS A 837 -15.02 -29.19 -15.56
N SER A 838 -14.30 -30.30 -15.76
CA SER A 838 -14.75 -31.57 -15.20
C SER A 838 -14.80 -31.53 -13.67
N GLY A 839 -15.76 -32.23 -13.10
CA GLY A 839 -15.91 -32.37 -11.65
C GLY A 839 -15.25 -33.62 -11.07
N ARG A 840 -14.82 -34.56 -11.92
CA ARG A 840 -14.23 -35.85 -11.54
C ARG A 840 -13.11 -36.26 -12.50
N ARG A 841 -12.06 -36.87 -11.95
CA ARG A 841 -10.93 -37.45 -12.70
C ARG A 841 -11.17 -38.92 -13.08
N ASP A 842 -10.24 -39.49 -13.83
CA ASP A 842 -10.33 -40.86 -14.38
C ASP A 842 -10.35 -41.97 -13.32
N ASP A 843 -9.71 -41.72 -12.18
CA ASP A 843 -9.69 -42.57 -10.98
C ASP A 843 -10.91 -42.35 -10.08
N GLY A 844 -11.78 -41.39 -10.43
CA GLY A 844 -12.92 -41.00 -9.63
C GLY A 844 -12.61 -39.97 -8.56
N GLU A 845 -11.40 -39.41 -8.47
CA GLU A 845 -11.09 -38.31 -7.56
C GLU A 845 -12.00 -37.09 -7.86
N THR A 846 -12.47 -36.41 -6.83
CA THR A 846 -13.27 -35.18 -6.99
C THR A 846 -12.36 -33.99 -7.30
N VAL A 847 -12.73 -33.19 -8.31
CA VAL A 847 -12.02 -31.96 -8.62
C VAL A 847 -12.53 -30.84 -7.72
N ILE A 848 -11.66 -30.30 -6.88
CA ILE A 848 -11.94 -29.19 -5.96
C ILE A 848 -11.02 -27.99 -6.24
N GLU A 849 -11.26 -26.88 -5.57
CA GLU A 849 -10.45 -25.66 -5.67
C GLU A 849 -8.94 -25.97 -5.51
N ALA A 850 -8.56 -26.75 -4.49
CA ALA A 850 -7.17 -27.11 -4.23
C ALA A 850 -6.52 -27.91 -5.38
N SER A 851 -7.29 -28.75 -6.10
CA SER A 851 -6.81 -29.46 -7.29
C SER A 851 -6.39 -28.49 -8.39
N MET A 852 -7.20 -27.46 -8.62
CA MET A 852 -6.93 -26.43 -9.63
C MET A 852 -5.79 -25.51 -9.21
N LEU A 853 -5.69 -25.17 -7.93
CA LEU A 853 -4.59 -24.35 -7.40
C LEU A 853 -3.26 -25.10 -7.44
N HIS A 854 -3.22 -26.39 -7.11
CA HIS A 854 -2.04 -27.22 -7.33
C HIS A 854 -1.60 -27.18 -8.80
N ASN A 855 -2.51 -27.48 -9.73
CA ASN A 855 -2.24 -27.49 -11.16
C ASN A 855 -1.68 -26.13 -11.66
N ARG A 856 -2.25 -25.03 -11.17
CA ARG A 856 -1.81 -23.66 -11.47
C ARG A 856 -0.35 -23.44 -11.08
N PHE A 857 0.03 -23.78 -9.86
CA PHE A 857 1.38 -23.58 -9.37
C PHE A 857 2.39 -24.57 -9.95
N ALA A 858 1.96 -25.82 -10.20
CA ALA A 858 2.77 -26.81 -10.89
C ALA A 858 3.12 -26.36 -12.31
N LEU A 859 2.18 -25.72 -13.02
CA LEU A 859 2.42 -25.11 -14.33
C LEU A 859 3.43 -23.95 -14.26
N ASN A 860 3.35 -23.08 -13.24
CA ASN A 860 4.35 -22.02 -13.07
C ASN A 860 5.76 -22.59 -12.81
N ALA A 861 5.85 -23.75 -12.13
CA ALA A 861 7.11 -24.43 -11.84
C ALA A 861 7.64 -25.29 -13.01
N ASP A 862 6.90 -25.41 -14.11
CA ASP A 862 7.33 -26.10 -15.32
C ASP A 862 8.23 -25.18 -16.16
N PRO A 863 9.50 -25.52 -16.40
CA PRO A 863 10.36 -24.71 -17.26
C PRO A 863 10.15 -24.98 -18.75
N ALA A 864 9.59 -26.13 -19.13
CA ALA A 864 9.75 -26.71 -20.46
C ALA A 864 8.49 -26.71 -21.34
N GLY A 865 7.33 -26.30 -20.82
CA GLY A 865 6.09 -26.35 -21.60
C GLY A 865 5.63 -27.78 -21.84
N SER A 866 5.61 -28.58 -20.78
CA SER A 866 5.37 -30.03 -20.83
C SER A 866 4.24 -30.49 -19.93
N TYR A 867 3.85 -29.69 -18.94
CA TYR A 867 2.84 -30.03 -17.96
C TYR A 867 1.42 -29.68 -18.44
N PHE A 868 0.48 -30.61 -18.22
CA PHE A 868 -0.95 -30.37 -18.33
C PHE A 868 -1.73 -31.37 -17.48
N SER A 869 -2.93 -31.02 -17.03
CA SER A 869 -3.83 -31.93 -16.31
C SER A 869 -4.86 -32.62 -17.21
N GLN A 870 -5.52 -33.61 -16.64
CA GLN A 870 -6.64 -34.31 -17.29
C GLN A 870 -7.81 -33.35 -17.61
N GLU A 871 -8.12 -32.39 -16.74
CA GLU A 871 -9.19 -31.42 -16.98
C GLU A 871 -8.90 -30.57 -18.21
N SER A 872 -7.63 -30.15 -18.37
CA SER A 872 -7.17 -29.41 -19.55
C SER A 872 -7.19 -30.28 -20.81
N GLN A 873 -6.88 -31.58 -20.71
CA GLN A 873 -6.93 -32.51 -21.84
C GLN A 873 -8.34 -32.68 -22.40
N LEU A 874 -9.34 -32.85 -21.54
CA LEU A 874 -10.75 -32.99 -21.95
C LEU A 874 -11.25 -31.76 -22.73
N ILE A 875 -10.78 -30.57 -22.39
CA ILE A 875 -11.10 -29.33 -23.10
C ILE A 875 -10.31 -29.23 -24.41
N TYR A 876 -8.99 -29.47 -24.36
CA TYR A 876 -8.08 -29.39 -25.49
C TYR A 876 -8.52 -30.28 -26.66
N GLU A 877 -8.81 -31.55 -26.39
CA GLU A 877 -9.11 -32.53 -27.45
C GLU A 877 -10.42 -32.24 -28.18
N ARG A 878 -11.30 -31.44 -27.58
CA ARG A 878 -12.60 -31.03 -28.15
C ARG A 878 -12.57 -29.64 -28.80
N LEU A 879 -11.69 -28.75 -28.33
CA LEU A 879 -11.63 -27.36 -28.79
C LEU A 879 -10.48 -27.11 -29.77
N MET A 880 -9.27 -27.56 -29.43
CA MET A 880 -8.04 -27.18 -30.14
C MET A 880 -7.57 -28.27 -31.10
N LEU A 881 -7.56 -29.54 -30.69
CA LEU A 881 -7.13 -30.65 -31.54
C LEU A 881 -7.87 -30.75 -32.89
N PRO A 882 -9.20 -30.50 -32.99
CA PRO A 882 -9.90 -30.49 -34.28
C PRO A 882 -9.31 -29.50 -35.29
N ARG A 883 -8.65 -28.43 -34.83
CA ARG A 883 -8.02 -27.41 -35.68
C ARG A 883 -6.67 -27.86 -36.25
N LEU A 884 -6.08 -28.95 -35.75
CA LEU A 884 -4.78 -29.49 -36.21
C LEU A 884 -4.93 -30.59 -37.28
N VAL A 885 -6.14 -31.11 -37.51
CA VAL A 885 -6.37 -32.29 -38.36
C VAL A 885 -7.21 -31.96 -39.61
N ASP A 886 -7.05 -32.74 -40.68
CA ASP A 886 -7.74 -32.49 -41.96
C ASP A 886 -9.24 -32.84 -41.95
N LYS A 887 -9.67 -33.75 -41.06
CA LYS A 887 -11.05 -34.26 -40.94
C LYS A 887 -11.52 -34.28 -39.48
N PRO A 888 -11.78 -33.10 -38.88
CA PRO A 888 -12.15 -32.99 -37.46
C PRO A 888 -13.38 -33.83 -37.07
N ALA A 889 -14.42 -33.84 -37.92
CA ALA A 889 -15.65 -34.60 -37.68
C ALA A 889 -15.46 -36.13 -37.65
N LYS A 890 -14.30 -36.64 -38.08
CA LYS A 890 -14.01 -38.08 -38.09
C LYS A 890 -13.18 -38.54 -36.89
N LEU A 891 -12.77 -37.65 -35.98
CA LEU A 891 -12.02 -38.03 -34.79
C LEU A 891 -12.81 -39.05 -33.96
N ALA A 892 -12.13 -40.12 -33.54
CA ALA A 892 -12.71 -41.14 -32.69
C ALA A 892 -12.59 -40.73 -31.22
N TYR A 893 -13.70 -40.76 -30.50
CA TYR A 893 -13.72 -40.47 -29.06
C TYR A 893 -14.05 -41.75 -28.27
N THR A 894 -13.58 -41.80 -27.04
CA THR A 894 -13.93 -42.79 -26.02
C THR A 894 -15.25 -42.42 -25.36
N ASP A 895 -15.84 -43.34 -24.60
CA ASP A 895 -17.04 -43.08 -23.79
C ASP A 895 -16.78 -42.01 -22.70
N ARG A 896 -15.52 -41.78 -22.33
CA ARG A 896 -15.06 -40.71 -21.44
C ARG A 896 -14.79 -39.39 -22.17
N GLN A 897 -15.19 -39.29 -23.43
CA GLN A 897 -15.06 -38.13 -24.31
C GLN A 897 -13.64 -37.73 -24.72
N LEU A 898 -12.60 -38.50 -24.33
CA LEU A 898 -11.22 -38.34 -24.81
C LEU A 898 -11.04 -38.92 -26.21
N VAL A 899 -10.13 -38.37 -27.02
CA VAL A 899 -9.77 -38.89 -28.34
C VAL A 899 -9.04 -40.23 -28.20
N ARG A 900 -9.45 -41.22 -29.00
CA ARG A 900 -8.76 -42.50 -29.12
C ARG A 900 -7.42 -42.28 -29.79
N ARG A 901 -6.36 -42.80 -29.18
CA ARG A 901 -4.98 -42.71 -29.67
C ARG A 901 -4.39 -44.10 -29.87
N ASP A 902 -3.43 -44.22 -30.78
CA ASP A 902 -2.64 -45.46 -30.93
C ASP A 902 -1.52 -45.56 -29.87
N THR A 903 -0.74 -46.64 -29.92
CA THR A 903 0.38 -46.88 -28.99
C THR A 903 1.50 -45.86 -29.08
N ALA A 904 1.59 -45.10 -30.18
CA ALA A 904 2.54 -44.01 -30.36
C ALA A 904 1.93 -42.64 -30.00
N GLY A 905 0.69 -42.60 -29.51
CA GLY A 905 -0.01 -41.39 -29.07
C GLY A 905 -0.67 -40.60 -30.20
N PHE A 906 -0.71 -41.12 -31.44
CA PHE A 906 -1.37 -40.45 -32.55
C PHE A 906 -2.88 -40.48 -32.39
N PRO A 907 -3.59 -39.35 -32.59
CA PRO A 907 -5.05 -39.35 -32.62
C PRO A 907 -5.57 -40.20 -33.78
N LEU A 908 -6.70 -40.89 -33.56
CA LEU A 908 -7.31 -41.81 -34.52
C LEU A 908 -8.64 -41.27 -35.06
N TYR A 909 -8.95 -41.62 -36.30
CA TYR A 909 -10.30 -41.49 -36.86
C TYR A 909 -11.18 -42.68 -36.48
N GLN A 910 -12.50 -42.52 -36.67
CA GLN A 910 -13.52 -43.55 -36.38
C GLN A 910 -13.28 -44.87 -37.14
N ASP A 911 -12.58 -44.84 -38.28
CA ASP A 911 -12.18 -46.02 -39.04
C ASP A 911 -10.90 -46.71 -38.52
N GLY A 912 -10.33 -46.20 -37.42
CA GLY A 912 -9.10 -46.70 -36.81
C GLY A 912 -7.81 -46.22 -37.47
N SER A 913 -7.88 -45.43 -38.54
CA SER A 913 -6.69 -44.85 -39.18
C SER A 913 -6.14 -43.67 -38.38
N ARG A 914 -4.84 -43.39 -38.50
CA ARG A 914 -4.21 -42.20 -37.90
C ARG A 914 -4.79 -40.93 -38.50
N ALA A 915 -5.08 -39.96 -37.65
CA ALA A 915 -5.44 -38.63 -38.08
C ALA A 915 -4.29 -37.98 -38.85
N ARG A 916 -4.63 -37.19 -39.87
CA ARG A 916 -3.66 -36.50 -40.72
C ARG A 916 -3.66 -35.02 -40.38
N ARG A 917 -2.47 -34.40 -40.43
CA ARG A 917 -2.33 -32.96 -40.24
C ARG A 917 -3.18 -32.15 -41.22
N ILE A 918 -3.64 -31.01 -40.76
CA ILE A 918 -4.18 -29.95 -41.62
C ILE A 918 -3.11 -29.47 -42.62
N LYS A 919 -3.54 -29.04 -43.81
CA LYS A 919 -2.62 -28.50 -44.83
C LYS A 919 -2.11 -27.12 -44.41
N PRO A 920 -0.86 -26.73 -44.73
CA PRO A 920 -0.31 -25.42 -44.39
C PRO A 920 -1.22 -24.26 -44.82
N GLU A 921 -1.72 -24.31 -46.06
CA GLU A 921 -2.62 -23.32 -46.67
C GLU A 921 -3.95 -23.12 -45.92
N GLN A 922 -4.35 -24.12 -45.12
CA GLN A 922 -5.59 -24.09 -44.35
C GLN A 922 -5.37 -23.56 -42.93
N ILE A 923 -4.13 -23.49 -42.43
CA ILE A 923 -3.81 -22.95 -41.10
C ILE A 923 -4.19 -21.47 -41.04
N GLU A 924 -3.78 -20.68 -42.04
CA GLU A 924 -4.12 -19.25 -42.15
C GLU A 924 -5.63 -18.99 -42.28
N ARG A 925 -6.38 -19.99 -42.77
CA ARG A 925 -7.84 -19.93 -42.94
C ARG A 925 -8.62 -20.38 -41.71
N LEU A 926 -7.93 -20.85 -40.67
CA LEU A 926 -8.61 -21.19 -39.43
C LEU A 926 -9.31 -19.95 -38.87
N PRO A 927 -10.58 -20.07 -38.43
CA PRO A 927 -11.31 -18.95 -37.88
C PRO A 927 -10.61 -18.44 -36.62
N PHE A 928 -10.58 -17.11 -36.47
CA PHE A 928 -9.90 -16.46 -35.36
C PHE A 928 -10.59 -16.79 -34.03
N LEU A 929 -9.90 -17.55 -33.17
CA LEU A 929 -10.43 -18.03 -31.89
C LEU A 929 -10.16 -17.00 -30.80
N LYS A 930 -11.22 -16.34 -30.33
CA LYS A 930 -11.15 -15.31 -29.31
C LYS A 930 -11.63 -15.87 -27.97
N CYS A 931 -10.78 -15.84 -26.94
CA CYS A 931 -11.15 -16.39 -25.64
C CYS A 931 -11.04 -15.36 -24.51
N PHE A 932 -11.99 -15.41 -23.59
CA PHE A 932 -11.86 -14.80 -22.27
C PHE A 932 -11.30 -15.80 -21.27
N ALA A 933 -10.43 -15.31 -20.39
CA ALA A 933 -9.92 -16.03 -19.25
C ALA A 933 -10.13 -15.21 -17.97
N HIS A 934 -10.36 -15.90 -16.86
CA HIS A 934 -10.38 -15.32 -15.52
C HIS A 934 -9.79 -16.30 -14.52
N SER A 935 -9.05 -15.81 -13.53
CA SER A 935 -8.46 -16.65 -12.48
C SER A 935 -7.52 -17.71 -13.07
N SER A 936 -7.80 -19.01 -12.83
CA SER A 936 -7.06 -20.14 -13.42
C SER A 936 -7.26 -20.32 -14.93
N GLY A 937 -8.14 -19.55 -15.57
CA GLY A 937 -8.39 -19.66 -17.01
C GLY A 937 -7.11 -19.53 -17.86
N ILE A 938 -6.18 -18.67 -17.46
CA ILE A 938 -4.88 -18.51 -18.15
C ILE A 938 -3.95 -19.72 -17.99
N ALA A 939 -4.03 -20.45 -16.86
CA ALA A 939 -3.30 -21.70 -16.68
C ALA A 939 -3.87 -22.80 -17.58
N THR A 940 -5.20 -22.93 -17.61
CA THR A 940 -5.88 -23.88 -18.51
C THR A 940 -5.52 -23.58 -19.95
N ALA A 941 -5.54 -22.31 -20.36
CA ALA A 941 -5.24 -21.87 -21.72
C ALA A 941 -3.84 -22.31 -22.19
N GLN A 942 -2.81 -22.05 -21.37
CA GLN A 942 -1.43 -22.44 -21.71
C GLN A 942 -1.24 -23.96 -21.74
N GLN A 943 -2.00 -24.72 -20.95
CA GLN A 943 -2.00 -26.18 -21.04
C GLN A 943 -2.64 -26.69 -22.33
N LEU A 944 -3.56 -25.94 -22.95
CA LEU A 944 -4.06 -26.24 -24.28
C LEU A 944 -2.95 -26.00 -25.33
N ASP A 945 -2.19 -24.93 -25.19
CA ASP A 945 -1.06 -24.61 -26.08
C ASP A 945 0.03 -25.69 -26.02
N VAL A 946 0.39 -26.16 -24.81
CA VAL A 946 1.33 -27.27 -24.59
C VAL A 946 0.90 -28.54 -25.33
N GLN A 947 -0.38 -28.91 -25.20
CA GLN A 947 -0.91 -30.09 -25.87
C GLN A 947 -0.98 -29.92 -27.39
N THR A 948 -1.32 -28.71 -27.85
CA THR A 948 -1.29 -28.35 -29.28
C THR A 948 0.11 -28.53 -29.86
N CYS A 949 1.16 -28.09 -29.15
CA CYS A 949 2.54 -28.31 -29.58
C CYS A 949 2.87 -29.80 -29.67
N ARG A 950 2.53 -30.59 -28.63
CA ARG A 950 2.78 -32.04 -28.62
C ARG A 950 2.13 -32.78 -29.78
N ASP A 951 0.85 -32.51 -30.06
CA ASP A 951 0.17 -33.17 -31.18
C ASP A 951 0.59 -32.58 -32.53
N GLY A 952 0.86 -31.28 -32.61
CA GLY A 952 1.37 -30.63 -33.80
C GLY A 952 2.72 -31.22 -34.25
N GLU A 953 3.67 -31.37 -33.32
CA GLU A 953 4.96 -32.02 -33.57
C GLU A 953 4.79 -33.48 -34.00
N ARG A 954 3.93 -34.25 -33.31
CA ARG A 954 3.63 -35.64 -33.69
C ARG A 954 3.04 -35.73 -35.09
N LEU A 955 2.14 -34.82 -35.44
CA LEU A 955 1.51 -34.73 -36.76
C LEU A 955 2.46 -34.15 -37.84
N GLY A 956 3.64 -33.68 -37.45
CA GLY A 956 4.68 -33.19 -38.35
C GLY A 956 4.49 -31.74 -38.81
N LEU A 957 3.95 -30.87 -37.95
CA LEU A 957 3.97 -29.43 -38.16
C LEU A 957 5.34 -28.86 -37.78
N THR A 958 5.83 -27.90 -38.56
CA THR A 958 7.04 -27.14 -38.23
C THR A 958 6.74 -26.09 -37.16
N SER A 959 7.78 -25.58 -36.49
CA SER A 959 7.63 -24.52 -35.48
C SER A 959 6.99 -23.25 -36.06
N ASP A 960 7.32 -22.86 -37.30
CA ASP A 960 6.71 -21.69 -37.93
C ASP A 960 5.23 -21.92 -38.26
N GLU A 961 4.86 -23.13 -38.70
CA GLU A 961 3.45 -23.48 -38.89
C GLU A 961 2.67 -23.44 -37.57
N LEU A 962 3.30 -23.84 -36.46
CA LEU A 962 2.70 -23.73 -35.13
C LEU A 962 2.55 -22.25 -34.71
N ARG A 963 3.52 -21.39 -34.99
CA ARG A 963 3.38 -19.94 -34.74
C ARG A 963 2.21 -19.36 -35.53
N THR A 964 2.09 -19.69 -36.81
CA THR A 964 0.94 -19.31 -37.64
C THR A 964 -0.36 -19.86 -37.05
N PHE A 965 -0.36 -21.09 -36.53
CA PHE A 965 -1.53 -21.67 -35.86
C PHE A 965 -1.96 -20.85 -34.64
N PHE A 966 -1.04 -20.47 -33.76
CA PHE A 966 -1.34 -19.69 -32.56
C PHE A 966 -1.70 -18.24 -32.86
N ASP A 967 -1.23 -17.68 -33.98
CA ASP A 967 -1.68 -16.38 -34.47
C ASP A 967 -3.18 -16.38 -34.84
N ARG A 968 -3.80 -17.56 -35.00
CA ARG A 968 -5.24 -17.72 -35.20
C ARG A 968 -6.03 -17.78 -33.90
N ALA A 969 -5.42 -17.41 -32.77
CA ALA A 969 -6.08 -17.32 -31.47
C ALA A 969 -5.62 -16.08 -30.69
N LEU A 970 -6.47 -15.59 -29.78
CA LEU A 970 -6.16 -14.48 -28.89
C LEU A 970 -6.86 -14.67 -27.54
N PHE A 971 -6.13 -14.43 -26.45
CA PHE A 971 -6.68 -14.45 -25.10
C PHE A 971 -6.77 -13.07 -24.47
N VAL A 972 -7.89 -12.79 -23.80
CA VAL A 972 -8.06 -11.62 -22.93
C VAL A 972 -8.30 -12.13 -21.51
N SER A 973 -7.32 -11.95 -20.63
CA SER A 973 -7.32 -12.48 -19.27
C SER A 973 -7.56 -11.36 -18.25
N PHE A 974 -8.58 -11.54 -17.40
CA PHE A 974 -8.90 -10.65 -16.29
C PHE A 974 -8.59 -11.33 -14.96
N GLY A 975 -7.63 -10.82 -14.20
CA GLY A 975 -7.11 -11.45 -12.99
C GLY A 975 -6.38 -12.75 -13.31
N SER A 976 -5.27 -12.64 -14.04
CA SER A 976 -4.40 -13.77 -14.37
C SER A 976 -3.80 -14.33 -13.10
N ALA A 977 -4.25 -15.51 -12.70
CA ALA A 977 -3.83 -16.10 -11.43
C ALA A 977 -2.70 -17.12 -11.58
N ALA A 978 -2.06 -17.19 -12.75
CA ALA A 978 -0.92 -18.04 -13.06
C ALA A 978 0.07 -17.27 -13.94
N ASP A 979 1.33 -17.69 -13.93
CA ASP A 979 2.34 -17.03 -14.74
C ASP A 979 2.08 -17.23 -16.23
N ILE A 980 2.24 -16.16 -17.01
CA ILE A 980 2.25 -16.24 -18.46
C ILE A 980 3.69 -16.51 -18.88
N HIS A 981 3.94 -17.74 -19.33
CA HIS A 981 5.24 -18.14 -19.87
C HIS A 981 5.42 -17.48 -21.24
N LEU A 982 6.16 -16.37 -21.24
CA LEU A 982 6.39 -15.52 -22.42
C LEU A 982 7.17 -16.27 -23.51
N ASP A 983 8.10 -17.13 -23.11
CA ASP A 983 9.02 -17.80 -24.03
C ASP A 983 8.44 -19.07 -24.66
N TRP A 984 7.28 -19.52 -24.18
CA TRP A 984 6.61 -20.70 -24.74
C TRP A 984 5.93 -20.36 -26.06
N LEU A 985 5.93 -21.34 -26.94
CA LEU A 985 5.13 -21.31 -28.16
C LEU A 985 3.65 -21.44 -27.75
N GLY A 986 2.83 -20.47 -28.13
CA GLY A 986 1.44 -20.41 -27.68
C GLY A 986 0.72 -19.13 -28.05
N THR A 987 -0.50 -19.01 -27.56
CA THR A 987 -1.44 -17.93 -27.92
C THR A 987 -1.05 -16.60 -27.26
N SER A 988 -1.14 -15.49 -28.00
CA SER A 988 -0.89 -14.13 -27.48
C SER A 988 -1.99 -13.68 -26.51
N VAL A 989 -1.63 -12.83 -25.53
CA VAL A 989 -2.48 -12.51 -24.37
C VAL A 989 -2.55 -11.00 -24.10
N VAL A 990 -3.75 -10.48 -23.88
CA VAL A 990 -3.99 -9.21 -23.17
C VAL A 990 -4.26 -9.53 -21.70
N ASP A 991 -3.40 -9.06 -20.80
CA ASP A 991 -3.38 -9.42 -19.38
C ASP A 991 -3.74 -8.21 -18.50
N VAL A 992 -4.90 -8.31 -17.84
CA VAL A 992 -5.47 -7.27 -16.99
C VAL A 992 -5.58 -7.81 -15.57
N THR A 993 -4.56 -7.57 -14.74
CA THR A 993 -4.48 -8.12 -13.38
C THR A 993 -4.31 -7.00 -12.37
N ALA A 994 -5.17 -6.96 -11.36
CA ALA A 994 -5.19 -5.92 -10.36
C ALA A 994 -4.14 -6.16 -9.26
N PHE A 995 -3.54 -5.09 -8.75
CA PHE A 995 -2.61 -5.11 -7.63
C PHE A 995 -3.25 -5.70 -6.37
N ASN A 996 -4.49 -5.32 -6.06
CA ASN A 996 -5.20 -5.85 -4.92
C ASN A 996 -5.92 -7.19 -5.18
N ASP A 997 -5.72 -7.81 -6.35
CA ASP A 997 -6.14 -9.20 -6.53
C ASP A 997 -5.13 -10.14 -5.88
N VAL A 998 -5.19 -10.25 -4.55
CA VAL A 998 -4.22 -11.02 -3.75
C VAL A 998 -4.19 -12.50 -4.11
N ARG A 999 -5.30 -13.05 -4.62
CA ARG A 999 -5.37 -14.44 -5.09
C ARG A 999 -4.61 -14.64 -6.40
N SER A 1000 -4.67 -13.65 -7.29
CA SER A 1000 -3.91 -13.64 -8.54
C SER A 1000 -2.43 -13.29 -8.30
N LEU A 1001 -2.14 -12.32 -7.44
CA LEU A 1001 -0.77 -12.02 -7.01
C LEU A 1001 -0.11 -13.25 -6.39
N ALA A 1002 -0.75 -13.90 -5.42
CA ALA A 1002 -0.20 -15.11 -4.81
C ALA A 1002 0.01 -16.23 -5.84
N GLY A 1003 -0.74 -16.24 -6.94
CA GLY A 1003 -0.62 -17.20 -8.04
C GLY A 1003 0.45 -16.87 -9.09
N THR A 1004 1.15 -15.75 -8.97
CA THR A 1004 2.04 -15.22 -10.03
C THR A 1004 3.37 -14.72 -9.48
N THR A 1005 4.38 -14.65 -10.33
CA THR A 1005 5.73 -14.17 -10.00
C THR A 1005 6.12 -12.91 -10.76
N SER A 1006 5.27 -12.44 -11.69
CA SER A 1006 5.47 -11.16 -12.38
C SER A 1006 5.57 -9.98 -11.41
N ARG A 1007 6.59 -9.14 -11.63
CA ARG A 1007 6.81 -7.89 -10.88
C ARG A 1007 5.87 -6.76 -11.33
N HIS A 1008 5.36 -6.83 -12.55
CA HIS A 1008 4.51 -5.80 -13.15
C HIS A 1008 3.15 -5.62 -12.46
N TYR A 1009 2.71 -6.60 -11.68
CA TYR A 1009 1.48 -6.50 -10.89
C TYR A 1009 1.66 -5.75 -9.57
N VAL A 1010 2.90 -5.46 -9.16
CA VAL A 1010 3.19 -4.73 -7.91
C VAL A 1010 3.20 -3.24 -8.18
N ILE A 1011 2.40 -2.50 -7.41
CA ILE A 1011 2.47 -1.03 -7.39
C ILE A 1011 3.58 -0.63 -6.41
N GLN A 1012 4.49 0.21 -6.87
CA GLN A 1012 5.53 0.87 -6.09
C GLN A 1012 5.25 2.38 -6.04
N PRO A 1013 5.86 3.13 -5.10
CA PRO A 1013 5.70 4.59 -5.03
C PRO A 1013 5.94 5.27 -6.39
N GLY A 1014 5.00 6.10 -6.84
CA GLY A 1014 4.98 6.67 -8.18
C GLY A 1014 3.56 7.01 -8.64
N GLU A 1015 3.38 7.31 -9.92
CA GLU A 1015 2.10 7.80 -10.46
C GLU A 1015 0.90 6.86 -10.18
N HIS A 1016 1.08 5.54 -10.29
CA HIS A 1016 0.00 4.58 -10.00
C HIS A 1016 -0.35 4.53 -8.51
N ALA A 1017 0.63 4.70 -7.62
CA ALA A 1017 0.39 4.76 -6.17
C ALA A 1017 -0.33 6.06 -5.78
N ASP A 1018 0.00 7.18 -6.43
CA ASP A 1018 -0.68 8.46 -6.22
C ASP A 1018 -2.18 8.35 -6.56
N VAL A 1019 -2.51 7.72 -7.69
CA VAL A 1019 -3.91 7.50 -8.10
C VAL A 1019 -4.63 6.55 -7.14
N LEU A 1020 -3.99 5.47 -6.72
CA LEU A 1020 -4.52 4.56 -5.69
C LEU A 1020 -4.91 5.33 -4.43
N GLN A 1021 -3.99 6.12 -3.88
CA GLN A 1021 -4.21 6.85 -2.64
C GLN A 1021 -5.30 7.92 -2.79
N HIS A 1022 -5.34 8.62 -3.92
CA HIS A 1022 -6.42 9.57 -4.22
C HIS A 1022 -7.79 8.87 -4.20
N CYS A 1023 -7.88 7.70 -4.84
CA CYS A 1023 -9.13 6.94 -4.94
C CYS A 1023 -9.63 6.38 -3.61
N LEU A 1024 -8.73 6.00 -2.70
CA LEU A 1024 -9.09 5.49 -1.35
C LEU A 1024 -9.83 6.51 -0.47
N VAL A 1025 -9.75 7.80 -0.81
CA VAL A 1025 -10.34 8.90 -0.02
C VAL A 1025 -11.46 9.61 -0.79
N HIS A 1026 -11.29 9.88 -2.09
CA HIS A 1026 -12.16 10.82 -2.81
C HIS A 1026 -13.10 10.16 -3.82
N THR A 1027 -12.83 8.93 -4.23
CA THR A 1027 -13.56 8.30 -5.35
C THR A 1027 -14.74 7.47 -4.87
N GLN A 1028 -15.91 7.69 -5.46
CA GLN A 1028 -17.07 6.81 -5.28
C GLN A 1028 -16.81 5.47 -6.01
N PRO A 1029 -16.89 4.30 -5.34
CA PRO A 1029 -16.49 3.02 -5.94
C PRO A 1029 -17.20 2.66 -7.25
N ALA A 1030 -18.47 3.05 -7.41
CA ALA A 1030 -19.24 2.74 -8.61
C ALA A 1030 -18.75 3.50 -9.86
N ASP A 1031 -18.19 4.69 -9.66
CA ASP A 1031 -17.73 5.57 -10.74
C ASP A 1031 -16.28 5.27 -11.14
N TYR A 1032 -15.53 4.58 -10.27
CA TYR A 1032 -14.12 4.28 -10.48
C TYR A 1032 -13.88 3.48 -11.77
N ARG A 1033 -12.88 3.91 -12.53
CA ARG A 1033 -12.32 3.22 -13.70
C ARG A 1033 -10.79 3.27 -13.63
N TYR A 1034 -10.13 2.18 -14.03
CA TYR A 1034 -8.66 2.13 -14.06
C TYR A 1034 -8.09 2.75 -15.35
N ASP A 1035 -8.53 3.96 -15.71
CA ASP A 1035 -8.07 4.67 -16.92
C ASP A 1035 -6.57 4.96 -16.91
N HIS A 1036 -6.00 5.11 -15.71
CA HIS A 1036 -4.57 5.32 -15.46
C HIS A 1036 -3.71 4.07 -15.72
N ALA A 1037 -4.33 2.90 -15.94
CA ALA A 1037 -3.58 1.68 -16.19
C ALA A 1037 -2.72 1.80 -17.45
N THR A 1038 -1.49 1.27 -17.39
CA THR A 1038 -0.48 1.45 -18.43
C THR A 1038 -0.11 0.11 -19.06
N PRO A 1039 -0.29 -0.10 -20.38
CA PRO A 1039 0.11 -1.34 -21.02
C PRO A 1039 1.63 -1.43 -21.25
N ILE A 1040 2.20 -2.57 -20.89
CA ILE A 1040 3.57 -2.98 -21.20
C ILE A 1040 3.49 -4.10 -22.23
N TRP A 1041 4.13 -3.89 -23.38
CA TRP A 1041 4.18 -4.85 -24.46
C TRP A 1041 5.44 -5.71 -24.34
N GLN A 1042 5.25 -7.02 -24.41
CA GLN A 1042 6.34 -8.00 -24.35
C GLN A 1042 6.20 -8.96 -25.54
N GLU A 1043 7.32 -9.31 -26.15
CA GLU A 1043 7.39 -10.29 -27.24
C GLU A 1043 8.37 -11.38 -26.84
N GLY A 1044 7.89 -12.63 -26.86
CA GLY A 1044 8.70 -13.79 -26.56
C GLY A 1044 9.50 -14.30 -27.77
N PRO A 1045 10.57 -15.09 -27.55
CA PRO A 1045 11.41 -15.68 -28.60
C PRO A 1045 10.67 -16.57 -29.59
N GLN A 1046 9.49 -17.09 -29.23
CA GLN A 1046 8.64 -17.90 -30.10
C GLN A 1046 7.52 -17.11 -30.77
N GLY A 1047 7.52 -15.77 -30.66
CA GLY A 1047 6.53 -14.87 -31.26
C GLY A 1047 5.33 -14.56 -30.37
N LYS A 1048 5.19 -15.20 -29.20
CA LYS A 1048 4.06 -14.90 -28.29
C LYS A 1048 4.11 -13.44 -27.82
N ILE A 1049 3.02 -12.70 -28.00
CA ILE A 1049 2.89 -11.32 -27.54
C ILE A 1049 2.06 -11.26 -26.26
N VAL A 1050 2.52 -10.48 -25.28
CA VAL A 1050 1.77 -10.18 -24.05
C VAL A 1050 1.62 -8.67 -23.87
N ALA A 1051 0.38 -8.19 -23.83
CA ALA A 1051 0.04 -6.82 -23.43
C ALA A 1051 -0.35 -6.82 -21.94
N ARG A 1052 0.59 -6.50 -21.05
CA ARG A 1052 0.38 -6.53 -19.61
C ARG A 1052 0.02 -5.15 -19.07
N LEU A 1053 -1.14 -5.01 -18.43
CA LEU A 1053 -1.52 -3.75 -17.79
C LEU A 1053 -0.91 -3.63 -16.40
N THR A 1054 -0.29 -2.49 -16.11
CA THR A 1054 0.23 -2.12 -14.79
C THR A 1054 -0.58 -1.00 -14.16
N GLY A 1055 -0.53 -0.90 -12.83
CA GLY A 1055 -1.26 0.12 -12.08
C GLY A 1055 -2.76 -0.19 -11.90
N VAL A 1056 -3.25 -1.31 -12.42
CA VAL A 1056 -4.66 -1.71 -12.24
C VAL A 1056 -4.89 -2.01 -10.75
N PHE A 1057 -5.94 -1.45 -10.18
CA PHE A 1057 -6.51 -1.86 -8.90
C PHE A 1057 -8.04 -1.79 -8.98
N LEU A 1058 -8.73 -2.44 -8.04
CA LEU A 1058 -10.19 -2.49 -7.97
C LEU A 1058 -10.65 -1.99 -6.60
N LEU A 1059 -11.65 -1.11 -6.57
CA LEU A 1059 -12.26 -0.67 -5.32
C LEU A 1059 -13.42 -1.59 -4.91
N ASP A 1060 -13.47 -1.91 -3.63
CA ASP A 1060 -14.63 -2.54 -2.99
C ASP A 1060 -15.74 -1.50 -2.72
N ASP A 1061 -16.81 -1.92 -2.05
CA ASP A 1061 -17.96 -1.04 -1.78
C ASP A 1061 -17.66 0.07 -0.73
N HIS A 1062 -16.51 -0.02 -0.05
CA HIS A 1062 -16.04 0.91 0.97
C HIS A 1062 -14.84 1.77 0.51
N ALA A 1063 -14.52 1.75 -0.79
CA ALA A 1063 -13.29 2.34 -1.32
C ALA A 1063 -12.03 1.79 -0.62
N ARG A 1064 -12.00 0.48 -0.43
CA ARG A 1064 -10.87 -0.33 0.02
C ARG A 1064 -10.52 -1.37 -1.02
N LEU A 1065 -9.51 -2.19 -0.70
CA LEU A 1065 -8.87 -3.09 -1.64
C LEU A 1065 -9.31 -4.55 -1.50
N ASP A 1066 -10.31 -4.87 -0.67
CA ASP A 1066 -10.83 -6.25 -0.58
C ASP A 1066 -11.63 -6.66 -1.84
N ASP A 1067 -11.98 -7.95 -1.95
CA ASP A 1067 -12.75 -8.52 -3.08
C ASP A 1067 -12.13 -8.26 -4.47
N GLY A 1068 -10.81 -8.07 -4.53
CA GLY A 1068 -10.06 -7.80 -5.75
C GLY A 1068 -10.07 -8.93 -6.80
N HIS A 1069 -10.60 -10.11 -6.47
CA HIS A 1069 -10.73 -11.23 -7.41
C HIS A 1069 -12.08 -11.27 -8.14
N SER A 1070 -12.98 -10.32 -7.88
CA SER A 1070 -14.31 -10.29 -8.49
C SER A 1070 -14.26 -9.97 -9.98
N ILE A 1071 -14.58 -10.95 -10.85
CA ILE A 1071 -14.69 -10.72 -12.30
C ILE A 1071 -15.66 -9.59 -12.64
N ARG A 1072 -16.71 -9.41 -11.83
CA ARG A 1072 -17.65 -8.29 -12.01
C ARG A 1072 -16.94 -6.95 -11.89
N ARG A 1073 -16.06 -6.76 -10.89
CA ARG A 1073 -15.31 -5.51 -10.68
C ARG A 1073 -14.31 -5.26 -11.80
N TYR A 1074 -13.61 -6.30 -12.26
CA TYR A 1074 -12.72 -6.21 -13.44
C TYR A 1074 -13.43 -5.64 -14.68
N LEU A 1075 -14.64 -6.14 -14.97
CA LEU A 1075 -15.42 -5.69 -16.14
C LEU A 1075 -16.11 -4.34 -15.90
N ALA A 1076 -16.68 -4.12 -14.71
CA ALA A 1076 -17.39 -2.89 -14.37
C ALA A 1076 -16.45 -1.67 -14.36
N ALA A 1077 -15.27 -1.80 -13.74
CA ALA A 1077 -14.26 -0.75 -13.68
C ALA A 1077 -13.44 -0.61 -14.98
N SER A 1078 -13.76 -1.41 -16.02
CA SER A 1078 -13.00 -1.42 -17.28
C SER A 1078 -13.05 -0.06 -18.00
N PRO A 1079 -11.89 0.53 -18.31
CA PRO A 1079 -11.78 1.85 -18.92
C PRO A 1079 -12.23 1.82 -20.38
N LEU A 1080 -12.63 2.99 -20.88
CA LEU A 1080 -13.20 3.09 -22.23
C LEU A 1080 -12.20 2.65 -23.31
N TRP A 1081 -10.92 3.01 -23.15
CA TRP A 1081 -9.87 2.66 -24.11
C TRP A 1081 -9.63 1.14 -24.19
N LEU A 1082 -9.79 0.39 -23.09
CA LEU A 1082 -9.66 -1.07 -23.11
C LEU A 1082 -10.87 -1.72 -23.78
N ARG A 1083 -12.06 -1.15 -23.59
CA ARG A 1083 -13.28 -1.58 -24.31
C ARG A 1083 -13.13 -1.38 -25.83
N GLN A 1084 -12.44 -0.34 -26.27
CA GLN A 1084 -12.11 -0.15 -27.70
C GLN A 1084 -11.24 -1.27 -28.25
N TRP A 1085 -10.28 -1.80 -27.47
CA TRP A 1085 -9.47 -2.94 -27.90
C TRP A 1085 -10.35 -4.18 -28.12
N ILE A 1086 -11.26 -4.43 -27.17
CA ILE A 1086 -12.20 -5.55 -27.25
C ILE A 1086 -13.18 -5.39 -28.41
N ALA A 1087 -13.65 -4.16 -28.68
CA ALA A 1087 -14.47 -3.87 -29.87
C ALA A 1087 -13.72 -4.24 -31.16
N ARG A 1088 -12.45 -3.83 -31.30
CA ARG A 1088 -11.62 -4.20 -32.45
C ARG A 1088 -11.41 -5.71 -32.56
N PHE A 1089 -11.18 -6.41 -31.45
CA PHE A 1089 -11.10 -7.89 -31.47
C PHE A 1089 -12.42 -8.53 -31.90
N HIS A 1090 -13.56 -7.98 -31.46
CA HIS A 1090 -14.87 -8.51 -31.80
C HIS A 1090 -15.17 -8.34 -33.30
N ASP A 1091 -14.91 -7.14 -33.83
CA ASP A 1091 -15.20 -6.76 -35.23
C ASP A 1091 -14.10 -7.18 -36.23
N ALA A 1092 -13.02 -7.80 -35.76
CA ALA A 1092 -11.91 -8.25 -36.59
C ALA A 1092 -12.37 -9.23 -37.69
N PRO A 1093 -11.89 -9.05 -38.94
CA PRO A 1093 -12.11 -10.01 -40.02
C PRO A 1093 -11.59 -11.40 -39.70
N ALA A 1094 -12.23 -12.41 -40.26
CA ALA A 1094 -11.90 -13.81 -39.99
C ALA A 1094 -10.51 -14.23 -40.48
N ASP A 1095 -9.86 -13.48 -41.40
CA ASP A 1095 -8.52 -13.72 -41.93
C ASP A 1095 -7.40 -12.97 -41.18
N THR A 1096 -7.75 -12.07 -40.26
CA THR A 1096 -6.75 -11.29 -39.49
C THR A 1096 -6.17 -12.11 -38.34
N GLY A 1097 -4.84 -12.08 -38.19
CA GLY A 1097 -4.11 -12.73 -37.09
C GLY A 1097 -3.98 -11.84 -35.85
N ALA A 1098 -3.76 -12.44 -34.68
CA ALA A 1098 -3.57 -11.73 -33.41
C ALA A 1098 -2.45 -10.68 -33.48
N HIS A 1099 -1.33 -11.00 -34.12
CA HIS A 1099 -0.18 -10.09 -34.21
C HIS A 1099 -0.52 -8.80 -34.96
N ALA A 1100 -1.29 -8.91 -36.05
CA ALA A 1100 -1.71 -7.75 -36.83
C ALA A 1100 -2.57 -6.80 -35.98
N ILE A 1101 -3.57 -7.35 -35.27
CA ILE A 1101 -4.48 -6.54 -34.44
C ILE A 1101 -3.74 -5.89 -33.27
N LEU A 1102 -2.86 -6.65 -32.60
CA LEU A 1102 -2.07 -6.14 -31.48
C LEU A 1102 -1.06 -5.06 -31.93
N GLY A 1103 -0.44 -5.22 -33.10
CA GLY A 1103 0.45 -4.21 -33.69
C GLY A 1103 -0.25 -2.90 -34.04
N GLU A 1104 -1.48 -2.97 -34.56
CA GLU A 1104 -2.32 -1.78 -34.80
C GLU A 1104 -2.67 -1.05 -33.50
N LEU A 1105 -2.99 -1.81 -32.44
CA LEU A 1105 -3.30 -1.25 -31.12
C LEU A 1105 -2.09 -0.54 -30.51
N GLN A 1106 -0.91 -1.17 -30.56
CA GLN A 1106 0.34 -0.57 -30.07
C GLN A 1106 0.63 0.77 -30.76
N SER A 1107 0.49 0.82 -32.09
CA SER A 1107 0.71 2.04 -32.88
C SER A 1107 -0.27 3.16 -32.49
N SER A 1108 -1.56 2.84 -32.35
CA SER A 1108 -2.58 3.82 -31.98
C SER A 1108 -2.45 4.37 -30.54
N MET A 1109 -1.81 3.62 -29.65
CA MET A 1109 -1.62 4.02 -28.26
C MET A 1109 -0.44 4.98 -28.04
N ILE A 1110 0.57 4.94 -28.92
CA ILE A 1110 1.65 5.93 -28.90
C ILE A 1110 1.06 7.34 -29.06
N ASP A 1111 0.06 7.49 -29.92
CA ASP A 1111 -0.66 8.75 -30.13
C ASP A 1111 -1.56 9.14 -28.94
N TYR A 1112 -2.23 8.17 -28.30
CA TYR A 1112 -3.09 8.42 -27.14
C TYR A 1112 -2.29 8.83 -25.89
N ARG A 1113 -1.12 8.21 -25.63
CA ARG A 1113 -0.26 8.53 -24.47
C ARG A 1113 0.22 9.98 -24.48
N ALA A 1114 0.48 10.55 -25.66
CA ALA A 1114 0.84 11.96 -25.80
C ALA A 1114 -0.29 12.88 -25.28
N SER A 1115 -1.55 12.48 -25.41
CA SER A 1115 -2.72 13.23 -24.95
C SER A 1115 -3.15 12.91 -23.51
N ALA A 1116 -3.06 11.65 -23.07
CA ALA A 1116 -3.51 11.22 -21.75
C ALA A 1116 -2.59 11.70 -20.61
N ASN A 1117 -1.27 11.73 -20.84
CA ASN A 1117 -0.31 12.33 -19.90
C ASN A 1117 -0.61 13.81 -19.62
N GLN A 1118 -1.32 14.49 -20.55
CA GLN A 1118 -1.75 15.86 -20.37
C GLN A 1118 -3.06 15.98 -19.56
N MET A 1119 -3.93 14.96 -19.59
CA MET A 1119 -5.17 14.91 -18.80
C MET A 1119 -4.96 14.40 -17.38
N THR A 1120 -4.12 13.39 -17.17
CA THR A 1120 -3.79 12.89 -15.81
C THR A 1120 -3.10 13.99 -14.99
N ARG A 1121 -2.20 14.76 -15.62
CA ARG A 1121 -1.60 15.98 -15.01
C ARG A 1121 -2.62 17.09 -14.71
N ARG A 1122 -3.79 17.09 -15.36
CA ARG A 1122 -4.89 18.05 -15.14
C ARG A 1122 -5.97 17.55 -14.17
N ALA A 1123 -6.00 16.25 -13.86
CA ALA A 1123 -6.92 15.66 -12.90
C ALA A 1123 -6.26 15.46 -11.53
N LEU A 1124 -4.93 15.33 -11.50
CA LEU A 1124 -4.11 15.38 -10.28
C LEU A 1124 -3.77 16.81 -9.85
N ALA A 1125 -3.97 17.79 -10.75
CA ALA A 1125 -3.98 19.23 -10.46
C ALA A 1125 -5.43 19.70 -10.29
#